data_AF-A0A960T013-F1
#
_entry.id   AF-A0A960T013-F1
#
_cell.length_a   1.000
_cell.length_b   1.000
_cell.length_c   1.000
_cell.angle_alpha   90.00
_cell.angle_beta   90.00
_cell.angle_gamma   90.00
#
_symmetry.space_group_name_H-M   'P 1'
#
loop_
_entity.id
_entity.type
_entity.pdbx_description
1 polymer ?
#
loop_
_entity_poly.entity_id
_entity_poly.type
_entity_poly.pdbx_seq_one_letter_code
_entity_poly.pdbx_strand_id
1 'polypeptide(L)'
;MKAFPPLRLTTFLLCLSGAVPLHAGFLYNGVSPANSPWPGGTIPYVIDPLLTAAQQKAYLDGIREWELAADVHFIERTTETEYARFEYDPSGPNLVSGTQPALVEINALTRSQIAHETGHLLGFDHEHTRPDRDTYVTVETANITPGNAFWFDIQPDGVSRDGYDFESVMHFSRNLFSTDPATLDTLTAKPGFDIYQPRMGNFALSPGDRAAAAWVYGAVALSPVVTTTADTGPGSLRAAMYYAADHPGTTITFDIPTSDPGHAAGVFTIKPTGHLPPLATDGTVIDATTQPGYAGSPVVFLDGSGVLPESGEPPGIMIYASGCTVRGLGIVRSPWVGIAMLHPNASGNTVRDCWCGVGSDGTSAAPNAKQGVQISNGAHDNTIGPGNVLSGNTEYGVWISGAATHDNKVTGSRVGTRAAGDAALPNGLGGVIITDASSFNTIGPGNVVSGNHGAGIWLTGSGVVNNTVAGNFIGTDATGGSAVSNSDAGIYIVDGAADNVVEGNIVAGNGEPFGYGIAIIGPGSDDNAIEGNQIGISAGGGALGNNFAGVAIWNDSTDNVVASNRIAHHNSAGIVLFDSTAIGNTFRMNSISDHGYLGIDIRDGNHGAAAPALGSAVADAGGVTINGTLDSTPGHDFRIEFFASGAPGEGVVFL
;
A
#
# COMPACT_ATOMS: atom_id res chain seq x y z
N MET A 1 -8.31 -45.23 24.14
CA MET A 1 -9.61 -44.58 24.42
C MET A 1 -9.52 -43.84 25.74
N LYS A 2 -9.15 -42.56 25.71
CA LYS A 2 -9.22 -41.63 26.84
C LYS A 2 -9.95 -40.40 26.31
N ALA A 3 -11.08 -40.08 26.95
CA ALA A 3 -11.95 -38.98 26.58
C ALA A 3 -11.30 -37.65 26.99
N PHE A 4 -11.29 -36.69 26.07
CA PHE A 4 -11.01 -35.28 26.37
C PHE A 4 -12.28 -34.60 26.91
N PRO A 5 -12.16 -33.63 27.83
CA PRO A 5 -13.30 -32.85 28.32
C PRO A 5 -13.74 -31.82 27.26
N PRO A 6 -15.01 -31.37 27.28
CA PRO A 6 -15.53 -30.45 26.27
C PRO A 6 -14.97 -29.04 26.49
N LEU A 7 -14.37 -28.47 25.44
CA LEU A 7 -14.11 -27.04 25.34
C LEU A 7 -15.45 -26.30 25.40
N ARG A 8 -15.62 -25.43 26.40
CA ARG A 8 -16.66 -24.41 26.39
C ARG A 8 -16.22 -23.33 25.41
N LEU A 9 -16.78 -23.41 24.20
CA LEU A 9 -16.70 -22.38 23.19
C LEU A 9 -17.67 -21.24 23.58
N THR A 10 -17.19 -20.23 24.30
CA THR A 10 -17.87 -18.93 24.37
C THR A 10 -17.44 -18.11 23.15
N THR A 11 -18.02 -18.44 22.00
CA THR A 11 -18.06 -17.56 20.83
C THR A 11 -19.07 -16.46 21.13
N PHE A 12 -18.60 -15.24 21.42
CA PHE A 12 -19.44 -14.06 21.26
C PHE A 12 -19.56 -13.81 19.75
N LEU A 13 -20.55 -14.47 19.15
CA LEU A 13 -20.99 -14.24 17.79
C LEU A 13 -21.82 -12.95 17.80
N LEU A 14 -21.21 -11.79 17.58
CA LEU A 14 -21.95 -10.60 17.18
C LEU A 14 -21.96 -10.50 15.65
N CYS A 15 -22.63 -11.47 15.03
CA CYS A 15 -23.09 -11.36 13.66
C CYS A 15 -24.61 -11.14 13.75
N LEU A 16 -25.03 -9.88 13.76
CA LEU A 16 -26.42 -9.50 13.57
C LEU A 16 -26.53 -8.76 12.25
N SER A 17 -26.96 -9.51 11.24
CA SER A 17 -27.72 -8.98 10.12
C SER A 17 -28.95 -8.23 10.63
N GLY A 18 -28.98 -6.92 10.39
CA GLY A 18 -30.10 -6.04 10.71
C GLY A 18 -29.57 -4.62 10.86
N ALA A 19 -30.05 -3.70 10.01
CA ALA A 19 -29.65 -2.29 9.95
C ALA A 19 -29.23 -1.73 11.33
N VAL A 20 -27.95 -1.36 11.46
CA VAL A 20 -27.42 -0.72 12.66
C VAL A 20 -27.98 0.70 12.68
N PRO A 21 -28.63 1.18 13.76
CA PRO A 21 -28.97 2.58 13.87
C PRO A 21 -27.66 3.37 14.00
N LEU A 22 -27.31 4.08 12.93
CA LEU A 22 -26.27 5.10 12.86
C LEU A 22 -26.73 6.32 13.69
N HIS A 23 -26.41 6.41 14.99
CA HIS A 23 -26.54 7.68 15.71
C HIS A 23 -25.45 7.91 16.77
N ALA A 24 -24.21 7.49 16.55
CA ALA A 24 -23.10 7.87 17.43
C ALA A 24 -22.76 9.38 17.31
N GLY A 25 -22.12 9.98 18.31
CA GLY A 25 -21.61 11.36 18.28
C GLY A 25 -21.84 12.13 19.59
N PHE A 26 -21.08 13.21 19.79
CA PHE A 26 -21.13 14.03 21.00
C PHE A 26 -21.30 15.52 20.68
N LEU A 27 -22.29 16.13 21.31
CA LEU A 27 -22.65 17.54 21.09
C LEU A 27 -22.55 18.33 22.38
N TYR A 28 -22.32 19.65 22.27
CA TYR A 28 -22.33 20.55 23.42
C TYR A 28 -23.68 20.52 24.16
N ASN A 29 -23.64 20.85 25.45
CA ASN A 29 -24.82 20.92 26.30
C ASN A 29 -25.93 21.79 25.68
N GLY A 30 -27.14 21.25 25.62
CA GLY A 30 -28.33 21.94 25.14
C GLY A 30 -28.50 21.94 23.62
N VAL A 31 -27.53 21.45 22.84
CA VAL A 31 -27.69 21.30 21.39
C VAL A 31 -28.78 20.25 21.10
N SER A 32 -29.75 20.64 20.26
CA SER A 32 -30.84 19.78 19.82
C SER A 32 -31.43 20.31 18.51
N PRO A 33 -32.32 19.57 17.83
CA PRO A 33 -32.99 20.08 16.62
C PRO A 33 -33.82 21.35 16.89
N ALA A 34 -34.27 21.55 18.13
CA ALA A 34 -34.99 22.76 18.54
C ALA A 34 -34.06 23.90 18.99
N ASN A 35 -32.77 23.61 19.18
CA ASN A 35 -31.77 24.54 19.70
C ASN A 35 -30.41 24.27 19.03
N SER A 36 -30.36 24.44 17.71
CA SER A 36 -29.14 24.32 16.92
C SER A 36 -28.35 25.64 16.93
N PRO A 37 -27.01 25.62 16.92
CA PRO A 37 -26.17 26.82 16.80
C PRO A 37 -26.51 27.71 15.60
N TRP A 38 -26.89 27.10 14.46
CA TRP A 38 -27.30 27.81 13.25
C TRP A 38 -28.73 27.43 12.86
N PRO A 39 -29.77 28.10 13.41
CA PRO A 39 -31.16 27.77 13.12
C PRO A 39 -31.46 27.75 11.61
N GLY A 40 -31.98 26.62 11.12
CA GLY A 40 -32.27 26.41 9.70
C GLY A 40 -31.05 26.06 8.84
N GLY A 41 -29.90 25.76 9.45
CA GLY A 41 -28.74 25.18 8.76
C GLY A 41 -28.02 26.12 7.80
N THR A 42 -28.37 27.40 7.73
CA THR A 42 -27.68 28.35 6.85
C THR A 42 -26.58 29.08 7.61
N ILE A 43 -25.34 28.96 7.12
CA ILE A 43 -24.15 29.57 7.72
C ILE A 43 -23.55 30.56 6.71
N PRO A 44 -23.85 31.86 6.83
CA PRO A 44 -23.14 32.88 6.08
C PRO A 44 -21.67 32.88 6.47
N TYR A 45 -20.75 32.95 5.50
CA TYR A 45 -19.33 32.88 5.78
C TYR A 45 -18.49 33.95 5.09
N VAL A 46 -17.34 34.22 5.70
CA VAL A 46 -16.21 34.91 5.09
C VAL A 46 -14.97 34.06 5.30
N ILE A 47 -14.29 33.66 4.23
CA ILE A 47 -12.94 33.11 4.30
C ILE A 47 -11.96 34.29 4.21
N ASP A 48 -10.88 34.26 5.01
CA ASP A 48 -9.88 35.32 5.00
C ASP A 48 -9.40 35.64 3.56
N PRO A 49 -9.67 36.87 3.06
CA PRO A 49 -9.32 37.27 1.71
C PRO A 49 -7.80 37.34 1.46
N LEU A 50 -6.97 37.26 2.52
CA LEU A 50 -5.52 37.19 2.39
C LEU A 50 -5.03 35.80 1.98
N LEU A 51 -5.85 34.77 2.13
CA LEU A 51 -5.52 33.42 1.66
C LEU A 51 -5.47 33.38 0.14
N THR A 52 -4.57 32.56 -0.42
CA THR A 52 -4.51 32.33 -1.86
C THR A 52 -5.79 31.64 -2.34
N ALA A 53 -6.13 31.77 -3.62
CA ALA A 53 -7.32 31.13 -4.19
C ALA A 53 -7.34 29.60 -3.98
N ALA A 54 -6.17 28.95 -4.00
CA ALA A 54 -6.07 27.52 -3.75
C ALA A 54 -6.33 27.17 -2.27
N GLN A 55 -5.82 27.98 -1.34
CA GLN A 55 -6.10 27.82 0.09
C GLN A 55 -7.57 28.07 0.41
N GLN A 56 -8.17 29.13 -0.16
CA GLN A 56 -9.60 29.40 -0.02
C GLN A 56 -10.43 28.23 -0.55
N LYS A 57 -10.06 27.64 -1.70
CA LYS A 57 -10.71 26.45 -2.24
C LYS A 57 -10.58 25.24 -1.32
N ALA A 58 -9.38 24.94 -0.82
CA ALA A 58 -9.16 23.82 0.08
C ALA A 58 -9.98 23.95 1.37
N TYR A 59 -10.02 25.16 1.94
CA TYR A 59 -10.83 25.49 3.11
C TYR A 59 -12.33 25.31 2.81
N LEU A 60 -12.82 25.90 1.71
CA LEU A 60 -14.21 25.80 1.30
C LEU A 60 -14.64 24.34 1.04
N ASP A 61 -13.81 23.56 0.37
CA ASP A 61 -14.09 22.14 0.15
C ASP A 61 -14.17 21.36 1.49
N GLY A 62 -13.45 21.82 2.52
CA GLY A 62 -13.41 21.19 3.83
C GLY A 62 -14.62 21.50 4.70
N ILE A 63 -15.09 22.75 4.73
CA ILE A 63 -16.32 23.10 5.44
C ILE A 63 -17.53 22.42 4.79
N ARG A 64 -17.49 22.25 3.46
CA ARG A 64 -18.55 21.60 2.69
C ARG A 64 -18.64 20.08 2.88
N GLU A 65 -17.72 19.45 3.60
CA GLU A 65 -17.92 18.06 4.07
C GLU A 65 -19.24 17.94 4.84
N TRP A 66 -19.59 18.96 5.62
CA TRP A 66 -20.81 18.97 6.42
C TRP A 66 -22.09 19.11 5.56
N GLU A 67 -22.02 19.69 4.36
CA GLU A 67 -23.14 19.72 3.41
C GLU A 67 -23.45 18.32 2.83
N LEU A 68 -22.48 17.40 2.90
CA LEU A 68 -22.68 15.98 2.58
C LEU A 68 -23.17 15.16 3.78
N ALA A 69 -23.09 15.72 4.99
CA ALA A 69 -23.49 15.07 6.23
C ALA A 69 -24.93 15.41 6.64
N ALA A 70 -25.34 16.67 6.47
CA ALA A 70 -26.61 17.19 6.93
C ALA A 70 -27.11 18.36 6.08
N ASP A 71 -28.34 18.78 6.31
CA ASP A 71 -28.99 19.91 5.63
C ASP A 71 -28.46 21.25 6.15
N VAL A 72 -27.15 21.43 5.98
CA VAL A 72 -26.42 22.67 6.24
C VAL A 72 -25.94 23.27 4.93
N HIS A 73 -25.85 24.60 4.88
CA HIS A 73 -25.54 25.36 3.68
C HIS A 73 -24.58 26.49 4.02
N PHE A 74 -23.38 26.44 3.45
CA PHE A 74 -22.40 27.52 3.55
C PHE A 74 -22.61 28.49 2.39
N ILE A 75 -23.06 29.71 2.72
CA ILE A 75 -23.32 30.77 1.74
C ILE A 75 -22.33 31.91 1.91
N GLU A 76 -21.82 32.45 0.80
CA GLU A 76 -20.98 33.65 0.86
C GLU A 76 -21.78 34.78 1.51
N ARG A 77 -21.21 35.38 2.55
CA ARG A 77 -21.85 36.46 3.29
C ARG A 77 -22.00 37.69 2.40
N THR A 78 -23.16 38.33 2.50
CA THR A 78 -23.45 39.65 1.94
C THR A 78 -23.65 40.70 3.04
N THR A 79 -24.75 40.62 3.79
CA THR A 79 -25.20 41.64 4.76
C THR A 79 -25.59 41.06 6.11
N GLU A 80 -25.53 39.74 6.25
CA GLU A 80 -25.89 38.99 7.44
C GLU A 80 -25.03 39.43 8.63
N THR A 81 -25.67 39.63 9.79
CA THR A 81 -24.98 40.07 11.01
C THR A 81 -24.38 38.91 11.79
N GLU A 82 -24.97 37.72 11.69
CA GLU A 82 -24.45 36.47 12.22
C GLU A 82 -23.77 35.71 11.09
N TYR A 83 -22.48 35.43 11.25
CA TYR A 83 -21.69 34.77 10.20
C TYR A 83 -20.45 34.11 10.80
N ALA A 84 -19.97 33.07 10.12
CA ALA A 84 -18.70 32.44 10.42
C ALA A 84 -17.56 33.17 9.70
N ARG A 85 -16.42 33.34 10.39
CA ARG A 85 -15.18 33.85 9.79
C ARG A 85 -14.14 32.75 9.88
N PHE A 86 -13.63 32.34 8.72
CA PHE A 86 -12.66 31.26 8.59
C PHE A 86 -11.27 31.83 8.34
N GLU A 87 -10.34 31.52 9.23
CA GLU A 87 -8.94 31.95 9.18
C GLU A 87 -7.98 30.76 9.18
N TYR A 88 -6.83 30.93 8.53
CA TYR A 88 -5.73 29.96 8.55
C TYR A 88 -4.44 30.68 8.92
N ASP A 89 -3.87 30.34 10.08
CA ASP A 89 -2.56 30.79 10.53
C ASP A 89 -1.74 29.57 11.00
N PRO A 90 -0.71 29.13 10.24
CA PRO A 90 0.11 27.98 10.62
C PRO A 90 0.89 28.18 11.94
N SER A 91 0.97 29.42 12.43
CA SER A 91 1.56 29.79 13.73
C SER A 91 0.51 29.98 14.84
N GLY A 92 -0.77 29.94 14.49
CA GLY A 92 -1.90 30.22 15.36
C GLY A 92 -2.41 29.00 16.13
N PRO A 93 -3.39 29.20 17.04
CA PRO A 93 -4.12 28.12 17.65
C PRO A 93 -5.11 27.47 16.66
N ASN A 94 -5.62 26.30 17.04
CA ASN A 94 -6.93 25.87 16.57
C ASN A 94 -7.97 26.43 17.56
N LEU A 95 -8.91 27.23 17.07
CA LEU A 95 -9.84 27.95 17.92
C LEU A 95 -11.20 28.13 17.24
N VAL A 96 -12.26 27.82 18.00
CA VAL A 96 -13.62 28.21 17.66
C VAL A 96 -14.19 29.15 18.72
N SER A 97 -14.68 30.30 18.31
CA SER A 97 -15.34 31.28 19.18
C SER A 97 -16.81 31.45 18.81
N GLY A 98 -17.68 31.44 19.83
CA GLY A 98 -19.11 31.75 19.66
C GLY A 98 -19.45 33.24 19.61
N THR A 99 -18.47 34.15 19.75
CA THR A 99 -18.70 35.60 19.62
C THR A 99 -18.86 35.98 18.16
N GLN A 100 -19.82 36.82 17.78
CA GLN A 100 -20.01 37.21 16.38
C GLN A 100 -18.93 38.21 15.88
N PRO A 101 -18.26 37.96 14.74
CA PRO A 101 -18.40 36.77 13.89
C PRO A 101 -17.82 35.52 14.53
N ALA A 102 -18.55 34.40 14.42
CA ALA A 102 -18.10 33.12 14.95
C ALA A 102 -16.78 32.74 14.26
N LEU A 103 -15.68 32.84 15.00
CA LEU A 103 -14.35 32.64 14.46
C LEU A 103 -14.05 31.14 14.41
N VAL A 104 -13.50 30.69 13.30
CA VAL A 104 -12.93 29.35 13.11
C VAL A 104 -11.51 29.55 12.58
N GLU A 105 -10.54 29.40 13.47
CA GLU A 105 -9.11 29.51 13.17
C GLU A 105 -8.50 28.11 13.17
N ILE A 106 -7.77 27.79 12.11
CA ILE A 106 -7.02 26.53 11.98
C ILE A 106 -5.54 26.82 11.74
N ASN A 107 -4.68 25.93 12.22
CA ASN A 107 -3.23 25.99 11.98
C ASN A 107 -2.71 24.93 10.99
N ALA A 108 -3.57 24.00 10.57
CA ALA A 108 -3.27 23.04 9.53
C ALA A 108 -4.42 23.01 8.51
N LEU A 109 -4.11 23.14 7.22
CA LEU A 109 -5.11 23.22 6.15
C LEU A 109 -5.55 21.82 5.68
N THR A 110 -5.52 20.84 6.57
CA THR A 110 -5.91 19.46 6.27
C THR A 110 -7.44 19.35 6.25
N ARG A 111 -7.96 18.41 5.44
CA ARG A 111 -9.40 18.19 5.35
C ARG A 111 -10.04 17.87 6.71
N SER A 112 -9.37 17.05 7.51
CA SER A 112 -9.84 16.67 8.84
C SER A 112 -9.84 17.83 9.82
N GLN A 113 -8.80 18.67 9.83
CA GLN A 113 -8.72 19.82 10.73
C GLN A 113 -9.81 20.86 10.43
N ILE A 114 -10.03 21.17 9.14
CA ILE A 114 -11.12 22.06 8.72
C ILE A 114 -12.47 21.48 9.16
N ALA A 115 -12.71 20.19 8.90
CA ALA A 115 -13.96 19.53 9.28
C ALA A 115 -14.17 19.51 10.80
N HIS A 116 -13.11 19.26 11.58
CA HIS A 116 -13.13 19.25 13.05
C HIS A 116 -13.56 20.59 13.64
N GLU A 117 -12.87 21.68 13.28
CA GLU A 117 -13.23 23.00 13.82
C GLU A 117 -14.61 23.47 13.31
N THR A 118 -14.99 23.06 12.10
CA THR A 118 -16.35 23.29 11.61
C THR A 118 -17.38 22.48 12.40
N GLY A 119 -17.03 21.29 12.90
CA GLY A 119 -17.87 20.51 13.82
C GLY A 119 -18.20 21.28 15.09
N HIS A 120 -17.20 21.90 15.72
CA HIS A 120 -17.42 22.77 16.88
C HIS A 120 -18.35 23.95 16.55
N LEU A 121 -18.19 24.58 15.39
CA LEU A 121 -19.09 25.64 14.91
C LEU A 121 -20.54 25.15 14.78
N LEU A 122 -20.74 23.88 14.41
CA LEU A 122 -22.06 23.26 14.22
C LEU A 122 -22.65 22.67 15.51
N GLY A 123 -21.88 22.64 16.60
CA GLY A 123 -22.35 22.23 17.94
C GLY A 123 -21.76 20.94 18.48
N PHE A 124 -20.75 20.38 17.84
CA PHE A 124 -20.06 19.17 18.30
C PHE A 124 -19.05 19.47 19.40
N ASP A 125 -18.92 18.54 20.33
CA ASP A 125 -17.85 18.53 21.34
C ASP A 125 -16.95 17.31 21.10
N HIS A 126 -15.82 17.22 21.80
CA HIS A 126 -14.85 16.16 21.62
C HIS A 126 -15.37 14.80 22.10
N GLU A 127 -15.35 13.79 21.23
CA GLU A 127 -15.89 12.46 21.53
C GLU A 127 -15.19 11.81 22.75
N HIS A 128 -13.88 12.03 22.93
CA HIS A 128 -13.10 11.47 24.05
C HIS A 128 -13.41 12.09 25.43
N THR A 129 -14.24 13.14 25.46
CA THR A 129 -14.68 13.81 26.68
C THR A 129 -16.08 13.38 27.12
N ARG A 130 -16.72 12.46 26.40
CA ARG A 130 -18.05 11.94 26.74
C ARG A 130 -18.14 11.43 28.19
N PRO A 131 -19.31 11.54 28.85
CA PRO A 131 -19.56 10.98 30.18
C PRO A 131 -19.27 9.48 30.31
N ASP A 132 -19.41 8.73 29.22
CA ASP A 132 -19.22 7.27 29.16
C ASP A 132 -17.86 6.84 28.58
N ARG A 133 -16.96 7.77 28.25
CA ARG A 133 -15.70 7.49 27.54
C ARG A 133 -14.81 6.46 28.25
N ASP A 134 -14.82 6.43 29.58
CA ASP A 134 -14.06 5.46 30.38
C ASP A 134 -14.55 4.02 30.22
N THR A 135 -15.63 3.76 29.47
CA THR A 135 -16.02 2.40 29.04
C THR A 135 -15.20 1.92 27.84
N TYR A 136 -14.65 2.86 27.06
CA TYR A 136 -14.11 2.63 25.72
C TYR A 136 -12.60 2.88 25.65
N VAL A 137 -12.11 3.91 26.34
CA VAL A 137 -10.69 4.30 26.35
C VAL A 137 -10.18 4.47 27.78
N THR A 138 -8.86 4.40 27.93
CA THR A 138 -8.11 4.77 29.13
C THR A 138 -7.30 6.01 28.81
N VAL A 139 -7.35 7.02 29.68
CA VAL A 139 -6.46 8.19 29.62
C VAL A 139 -5.16 7.87 30.35
N GLU A 140 -4.06 7.81 29.61
CA GLU A 140 -2.74 7.51 30.15
C GLU A 140 -2.11 8.79 30.72
N THR A 141 -2.58 9.23 31.88
CA THR A 141 -2.20 10.55 32.46
C THR A 141 -0.70 10.73 32.65
N ALA A 142 0.05 9.64 32.82
CA ALA A 142 1.51 9.68 32.96
C ALA A 142 2.22 10.09 31.66
N ASN A 143 1.58 9.90 30.51
CA ASN A 143 2.14 10.19 29.19
C ASN A 143 1.78 11.61 28.71
N ILE A 144 0.88 12.32 29.40
CA ILE A 144 0.43 13.66 28.99
C ILE A 144 1.47 14.73 29.36
N THR A 145 1.77 15.62 28.42
CA THR A 145 2.63 16.78 28.64
C THR A 145 2.07 17.65 29.78
N PRO A 146 2.90 18.02 30.79
CA PRO A 146 2.44 18.79 31.94
C PRO A 146 1.68 20.06 31.54
N GLY A 147 0.52 20.26 32.17
CA GLY A 147 -0.37 21.39 31.87
C GLY A 147 -1.52 21.06 30.90
N ASN A 148 -1.49 19.93 30.19
CA ASN A 148 -2.52 19.58 29.21
C ASN A 148 -3.58 18.57 29.72
N ALA A 149 -3.50 18.12 30.97
CA ALA A 149 -4.41 17.12 31.51
C ALA A 149 -5.89 17.54 31.46
N PHE A 150 -6.18 18.85 31.56
CA PHE A 150 -7.54 19.38 31.51
C PHE A 150 -8.25 19.14 30.16
N TRP A 151 -7.50 18.94 29.07
CA TRP A 151 -8.06 18.60 27.76
C TRP A 151 -8.68 17.19 27.70
N PHE A 152 -8.46 16.38 28.73
CA PHE A 152 -8.99 15.02 28.86
C PHE A 152 -10.11 14.93 29.91
N ASP A 153 -10.50 16.05 30.52
CA ASP A 153 -11.60 16.10 31.47
C ASP A 153 -12.93 15.77 30.78
N ILE A 154 -13.77 15.01 31.48
CA ILE A 154 -15.10 14.63 30.99
C ILE A 154 -16.02 15.85 30.99
N GLN A 155 -16.84 15.98 29.95
CA GLN A 155 -17.92 16.96 29.82
C GLN A 155 -19.25 16.30 30.26
N PRO A 156 -19.68 16.46 31.53
CA PRO A 156 -20.79 15.68 32.09
C PRO A 156 -22.16 16.04 31.51
N ASP A 157 -22.31 17.27 31.01
CA ASP A 157 -23.59 17.81 30.56
C ASP A 157 -23.74 17.81 29.02
N GLY A 158 -22.76 17.25 28.29
CA GLY A 158 -22.85 17.11 26.85
C GLY A 158 -23.91 16.10 26.42
N VAL A 159 -24.34 16.19 25.17
CA VAL A 159 -25.39 15.33 24.61
C VAL A 159 -24.74 14.16 23.88
N SER A 160 -24.63 13.02 24.55
CA SER A 160 -24.22 11.76 23.93
C SER A 160 -25.33 11.17 23.08
N ARG A 161 -25.00 10.85 21.82
CA ARG A 161 -25.85 10.12 20.89
C ARG A 161 -25.29 8.70 20.77
N ASP A 162 -26.16 7.71 20.95
CA ASP A 162 -25.91 6.26 20.91
C ASP A 162 -24.48 5.82 21.33
N GLY A 163 -23.83 4.97 20.52
CA GLY A 163 -22.51 4.39 20.81
C GLY A 163 -21.37 5.41 20.76
N TYR A 164 -20.22 5.02 21.29
CA TYR A 164 -18.98 5.80 21.23
C TYR A 164 -18.31 5.66 19.86
N ASP A 165 -17.91 6.77 19.27
CA ASP A 165 -17.34 6.81 17.92
C ASP A 165 -15.83 7.04 17.91
N PHE A 166 -15.05 5.97 17.93
CA PHE A 166 -13.59 6.06 17.85
C PHE A 166 -13.07 6.72 16.58
N GLU A 167 -13.85 6.67 15.50
CA GLU A 167 -13.49 7.19 14.19
C GLU A 167 -14.08 8.58 13.94
N SER A 168 -14.75 9.19 14.94
CA SER A 168 -15.24 10.57 14.82
C SER A 168 -14.09 11.52 14.51
N VAL A 169 -14.33 12.46 13.59
CA VAL A 169 -13.40 13.58 13.34
C VAL A 169 -13.19 14.41 14.61
N MET A 170 -14.13 14.37 15.56
CA MET A 170 -14.09 15.06 16.85
C MET A 170 -13.36 14.27 17.95
N HIS A 171 -12.87 13.07 17.65
CA HIS A 171 -12.08 12.28 18.59
C HIS A 171 -10.60 12.64 18.50
N PHE A 172 -9.90 12.84 19.63
CA PHE A 172 -8.45 13.01 19.60
C PHE A 172 -7.71 11.80 19.03
N SER A 173 -6.57 12.04 18.38
CA SER A 173 -5.64 10.96 18.03
C SER A 173 -5.05 10.32 19.29
N ARG A 174 -4.63 9.04 19.17
CA ARG A 174 -4.15 8.22 20.30
C ARG A 174 -3.01 8.84 21.13
N ASN A 175 -2.23 9.74 20.55
CA ASN A 175 -1.00 10.30 21.13
C ASN A 175 -1.00 11.83 21.23
N LEU A 176 -2.15 12.50 21.03
CA LEU A 176 -2.23 13.95 21.15
C LEU A 176 -1.84 14.39 22.57
N PHE A 177 -1.04 15.46 22.68
CA PHE A 177 -0.42 15.95 23.92
C PHE A 177 0.55 15.00 24.63
N SER A 178 0.99 13.92 23.99
CA SER A 178 1.99 13.00 24.54
C SER A 178 3.34 13.67 24.79
N THR A 179 4.06 13.24 25.83
CA THR A 179 5.46 13.62 26.10
C THR A 179 6.44 12.98 25.13
N ASP A 180 6.06 11.86 24.52
CA ASP A 180 6.78 11.20 23.43
C ASP A 180 5.76 10.58 22.45
N PRO A 181 5.19 11.36 21.52
CA PRO A 181 4.14 10.87 20.63
C PRO A 181 4.58 9.75 19.69
N ALA A 182 5.89 9.51 19.53
CA ALA A 182 6.38 8.42 18.70
C ALA A 182 6.21 7.04 19.35
N THR A 183 6.17 6.99 20.69
CA THR A 183 6.16 5.71 21.43
C THR A 183 5.10 5.62 22.53
N LEU A 184 4.56 6.75 22.99
CA LEU A 184 3.62 6.83 24.10
C LEU A 184 2.26 7.37 23.66
N ASP A 185 1.22 6.60 23.97
CA ASP A 185 -0.18 6.99 23.79
C ASP A 185 -0.69 7.77 25.01
N THR A 186 -1.55 8.74 24.78
CA THR A 186 -2.34 9.43 25.81
C THR A 186 -3.75 8.86 25.92
N LEU A 187 -4.24 8.21 24.87
CA LEU A 187 -5.49 7.45 24.83
C LEU A 187 -5.25 6.02 24.35
N THR A 188 -5.61 5.06 25.20
CA THR A 188 -5.54 3.63 24.88
C THR A 188 -6.95 3.06 24.79
N ALA A 189 -7.31 2.46 23.66
CA ALA A 189 -8.54 1.69 23.49
C ALA A 189 -8.56 0.51 24.47
N LYS A 190 -9.70 0.27 25.11
CA LYS A 190 -9.86 -0.84 26.04
C LYS A 190 -9.94 -2.19 25.31
N PRO A 191 -9.64 -3.31 26.00
CA PRO A 191 -9.70 -4.64 25.39
C PRO A 191 -11.05 -4.89 24.70
N GLY A 192 -10.99 -5.32 23.44
CA GLY A 192 -12.16 -5.50 22.58
C GLY A 192 -12.40 -4.34 21.60
N PHE A 193 -11.69 -3.23 21.75
CA PHE A 193 -11.70 -2.08 20.84
C PHE A 193 -10.33 -1.82 20.20
N ASP A 194 -9.38 -2.75 20.35
CA ASP A 194 -7.99 -2.62 19.92
C ASP A 194 -7.85 -2.26 18.43
N ILE A 195 -8.80 -2.70 17.60
CA ILE A 195 -8.86 -2.39 16.16
C ILE A 195 -8.97 -0.90 15.85
N TYR A 196 -9.48 -0.10 16.79
CA TYR A 196 -9.66 1.34 16.64
C TYR A 196 -8.47 2.13 17.18
N GLN A 197 -7.52 1.49 17.88
CA GLN A 197 -6.33 2.16 18.40
C GLN A 197 -5.59 3.00 17.34
N PRO A 198 -5.33 2.50 16.11
CA PRO A 198 -4.66 3.29 15.09
C PRO A 198 -5.59 4.23 14.30
N ARG A 199 -6.91 4.20 14.56
CA ARG A 199 -7.93 4.92 13.78
C ARG A 199 -8.50 6.15 14.47
N MET A 200 -8.18 6.34 15.75
CA MET A 200 -8.54 7.53 16.52
C MET A 200 -7.89 8.78 15.91
N GLY A 201 -8.65 9.89 15.84
CA GLY A 201 -8.20 11.12 15.17
C GLY A 201 -8.39 11.10 13.66
N ASN A 202 -9.52 10.53 13.21
CA ASN A 202 -9.78 10.15 11.83
C ASN A 202 -9.67 11.31 10.81
N PHE A 203 -9.58 10.95 9.53
CA PHE A 203 -9.25 11.85 8.42
C PHE A 203 -10.47 12.50 7.75
N ALA A 204 -11.69 12.08 8.10
CA ALA A 204 -12.94 12.51 7.51
C ALA A 204 -14.10 12.30 8.50
N LEU A 205 -15.27 12.89 8.21
CA LEU A 205 -16.49 12.65 8.98
C LEU A 205 -16.80 11.15 9.04
N SER A 206 -17.00 10.63 10.24
CA SER A 206 -17.41 9.25 10.48
C SER A 206 -18.91 9.06 10.18
N PRO A 207 -19.40 7.81 10.11
CA PRO A 207 -20.83 7.54 10.11
C PRO A 207 -21.58 8.13 11.33
N GLY A 208 -20.93 8.20 12.51
CA GLY A 208 -21.49 8.85 13.69
C GLY A 208 -21.60 10.38 13.53
N ASP A 209 -20.54 11.05 13.11
CA ASP A 209 -20.54 12.50 12.87
C ASP A 209 -21.67 12.90 11.92
N ARG A 210 -21.82 12.17 10.81
CA ARG A 210 -22.88 12.43 9.83
C ARG A 210 -24.26 12.21 10.42
N ALA A 211 -24.47 11.14 11.17
CA ALA A 211 -25.74 10.86 11.81
C ALA A 211 -26.13 11.88 12.89
N ALA A 212 -25.17 12.32 13.70
CA ALA A 212 -25.40 13.34 14.71
C ALA A 212 -25.72 14.70 14.06
N ALA A 213 -25.02 15.09 12.99
CA ALA A 213 -25.32 16.32 12.26
C ALA A 213 -26.69 16.25 11.58
N ALA A 214 -27.01 15.11 10.95
CA ALA A 214 -28.31 14.86 10.34
C ALA A 214 -29.46 14.90 11.36
N TRP A 215 -29.20 14.48 12.61
CA TRP A 215 -30.17 14.63 13.69
C TRP A 215 -30.42 16.10 14.03
N VAL A 216 -29.37 16.91 14.15
CA VAL A 216 -29.50 18.35 14.50
C VAL A 216 -30.12 19.16 13.36
N TYR A 217 -29.59 19.04 12.15
CA TYR A 217 -29.90 19.94 11.02
C TYR A 217 -30.84 19.32 9.97
N GLY A 218 -31.01 18.00 9.97
CA GLY A 218 -31.77 17.26 8.95
C GLY A 218 -30.85 16.44 8.06
N ALA A 219 -31.35 15.29 7.59
CA ALA A 219 -30.57 14.37 6.77
C ALA A 219 -30.55 14.80 5.29
N VAL A 220 -29.42 14.58 4.63
CA VAL A 220 -29.28 14.73 3.17
C VAL A 220 -29.27 13.36 2.48
N ALA A 221 -29.77 13.31 1.26
CA ALA A 221 -29.75 12.10 0.45
C ALA A 221 -28.48 12.05 -0.42
N LEU A 222 -27.62 11.07 -0.13
CA LEU A 222 -26.46 10.76 -0.96
C LEU A 222 -26.76 9.59 -1.92
N SER A 223 -25.90 9.42 -2.92
CA SER A 223 -26.01 8.37 -3.94
C SER A 223 -24.67 7.66 -4.10
N PRO A 224 -24.64 6.34 -4.36
CA PRO A 224 -23.41 5.62 -4.69
C PRO A 224 -22.94 5.87 -6.14
N VAL A 225 -23.63 6.72 -6.90
CA VAL A 225 -23.28 7.04 -8.30
C VAL A 225 -22.52 8.36 -8.34
N VAL A 226 -21.30 8.32 -8.87
CA VAL A 226 -20.46 9.49 -9.15
C VAL A 226 -20.88 10.08 -10.48
N THR A 227 -21.32 11.33 -10.48
CA THR A 227 -21.87 12.04 -11.65
C THR A 227 -21.13 13.34 -11.96
N THR A 228 -20.10 13.69 -11.20
CA THR A 228 -19.27 14.87 -11.46
C THR A 228 -17.82 14.65 -11.06
N THR A 229 -16.88 15.39 -11.66
CA THR A 229 -15.48 15.39 -11.24
C THR A 229 -15.16 16.35 -10.09
N ALA A 230 -16.15 17.05 -9.53
CA ALA A 230 -15.95 17.90 -8.35
C ALA A 230 -15.48 17.06 -7.14
N ASP A 231 -14.60 17.61 -6.30
CA ASP A 231 -14.12 16.93 -5.08
C ASP A 231 -15.20 16.84 -3.99
N THR A 232 -16.08 17.84 -3.91
CA THR A 232 -17.15 17.91 -2.92
C THR A 232 -18.50 18.22 -3.59
N GLY A 233 -19.58 18.07 -2.82
CA GLY A 233 -20.96 18.28 -3.25
C GLY A 233 -21.64 17.00 -3.77
N PRO A 234 -22.97 17.04 -3.95
CA PRO A 234 -23.75 15.89 -4.42
C PRO A 234 -23.22 15.32 -5.74
N GLY A 235 -23.12 13.99 -5.83
CA GLY A 235 -22.63 13.29 -7.02
C GLY A 235 -21.09 13.24 -7.16
N SER A 236 -20.34 13.84 -6.24
CA SER A 236 -18.87 13.65 -6.15
C SER A 236 -18.50 12.24 -5.70
N LEU A 237 -17.26 11.81 -5.96
CA LEU A 237 -16.73 10.55 -5.41
C LEU A 237 -16.80 10.54 -3.88
N ARG A 238 -16.48 11.66 -3.24
CA ARG A 238 -16.55 11.83 -1.78
C ARG A 238 -17.94 11.57 -1.23
N ALA A 239 -18.97 12.15 -1.87
CA ALA A 239 -20.36 11.89 -1.52
C ALA A 239 -20.73 10.39 -1.64
N ALA A 240 -20.28 9.74 -2.72
CA ALA A 240 -20.51 8.30 -2.90
C ALA A 240 -19.77 7.42 -1.88
N MET A 241 -18.58 7.85 -1.44
CA MET A 241 -17.82 7.17 -0.38
C MET A 241 -18.49 7.32 0.99
N TYR A 242 -19.06 8.48 1.31
CA TYR A 242 -19.88 8.62 2.52
C TYR A 242 -21.15 7.79 2.46
N TYR A 243 -21.82 7.75 1.30
CA TYR A 243 -22.95 6.83 1.11
C TYR A 243 -22.51 5.38 1.39
N ALA A 244 -21.39 4.92 0.84
CA ALA A 244 -20.90 3.56 1.06
C ALA A 244 -20.53 3.28 2.52
N ALA A 245 -19.97 4.27 3.23
CA ALA A 245 -19.67 4.14 4.66
C ALA A 245 -20.93 3.92 5.51
N ASP A 246 -22.06 4.51 5.11
CA ASP A 246 -23.37 4.31 5.76
C ASP A 246 -24.11 3.04 5.29
N HIS A 247 -23.64 2.42 4.19
CA HIS A 247 -24.29 1.29 3.54
C HIS A 247 -23.26 0.19 3.19
N PRO A 248 -22.89 -0.68 4.15
CA PRO A 248 -21.91 -1.75 3.94
C PRO A 248 -22.19 -2.63 2.72
N GLY A 249 -21.14 -3.03 2.00
CA GLY A 249 -21.24 -3.80 0.76
C GLY A 249 -21.66 -3.00 -0.48
N THR A 250 -21.73 -1.67 -0.38
CA THR A 250 -22.08 -0.80 -1.52
C THR A 250 -21.07 -0.90 -2.65
N THR A 251 -21.58 -0.90 -3.88
CA THR A 251 -20.78 -0.63 -5.09
C THR A 251 -20.98 0.81 -5.54
N ILE A 252 -19.91 1.60 -5.46
CA ILE A 252 -19.79 2.93 -6.04
C ILE A 252 -19.56 2.78 -7.54
N THR A 253 -20.40 3.46 -8.33
CA THR A 253 -20.38 3.44 -9.80
C THR A 253 -20.19 4.85 -10.35
N PHE A 254 -19.84 4.97 -11.63
CA PHE A 254 -19.50 6.23 -12.28
C PHE A 254 -20.35 6.41 -13.54
N ASP A 255 -20.99 7.56 -13.66
CA ASP A 255 -21.76 8.03 -14.82
C ASP A 255 -21.58 9.54 -14.99
N ILE A 256 -20.32 9.96 -15.10
CA ILE A 256 -19.95 11.37 -15.26
C ILE A 256 -20.23 11.77 -16.72
N PRO A 257 -21.01 12.84 -16.98
CA PRO A 257 -21.35 13.24 -18.34
C PRO A 257 -20.13 13.86 -19.03
N THR A 258 -20.01 13.69 -20.35
CA THR A 258 -18.91 14.29 -21.13
C THR A 258 -18.93 15.82 -21.17
N SER A 259 -20.01 16.45 -20.68
CA SER A 259 -20.12 17.90 -20.47
C SER A 259 -19.53 18.38 -19.15
N ASP A 260 -19.12 17.47 -18.27
CA ASP A 260 -18.50 17.81 -16.99
C ASP A 260 -17.17 18.57 -17.23
N PRO A 261 -16.86 19.64 -16.47
CA PRO A 261 -15.65 20.44 -16.66
C PRO A 261 -14.33 19.67 -16.52
N GLY A 262 -14.31 18.57 -15.78
CA GLY A 262 -13.13 17.70 -15.64
C GLY A 262 -13.00 16.65 -16.73
N HIS A 263 -13.90 16.61 -17.72
CA HIS A 263 -13.77 15.74 -18.88
C HIS A 263 -12.91 16.38 -19.98
N ALA A 264 -11.76 15.79 -20.26
CA ALA A 264 -10.86 16.21 -21.34
C ALA A 264 -10.16 15.01 -21.97
N ALA A 265 -10.03 15.02 -23.30
CA ALA A 265 -9.36 13.96 -24.07
C ALA A 265 -9.85 12.52 -23.76
N GLY A 266 -11.14 12.36 -23.45
CA GLY A 266 -11.74 11.05 -23.14
C GLY A 266 -11.53 10.57 -21.70
N VAL A 267 -11.05 11.45 -20.82
CA VAL A 267 -10.72 11.16 -19.42
C VAL A 267 -11.46 12.13 -18.49
N PHE A 268 -11.96 11.61 -17.37
CA PHE A 268 -12.61 12.35 -16.30
C PHE A 268 -11.63 12.50 -15.13
N THR A 269 -11.19 13.72 -14.84
CA THR A 269 -10.20 13.98 -13.79
C THR A 269 -10.83 14.62 -12.56
N ILE A 270 -10.88 13.88 -11.46
CA ILE A 270 -11.23 14.36 -10.12
C ILE A 270 -9.96 14.91 -9.47
N LYS A 271 -10.01 16.12 -8.94
CA LYS A 271 -8.88 16.78 -8.24
C LYS A 271 -9.20 17.02 -6.77
N PRO A 272 -8.92 16.05 -5.88
CA PRO A 272 -9.09 16.22 -4.45
C PRO A 272 -8.25 17.40 -3.93
N THR A 273 -8.79 18.17 -2.98
CA THR A 273 -8.01 19.21 -2.27
C THR A 273 -7.57 18.78 -0.87
N GLY A 274 -7.88 17.54 -0.48
CA GLY A 274 -7.43 16.91 0.75
C GLY A 274 -7.80 15.43 0.80
N HIS A 275 -7.67 14.81 1.98
CA HIS A 275 -7.93 13.39 2.18
C HIS A 275 -9.34 12.99 1.70
N LEU A 276 -9.47 11.94 0.89
CA LEU A 276 -10.76 11.28 0.66
C LEU A 276 -11.13 10.43 1.89
N PRO A 277 -12.42 10.19 2.18
CA PRO A 277 -12.80 9.30 3.28
C PRO A 277 -12.16 7.91 3.11
N PRO A 278 -11.63 7.26 4.15
CA PRO A 278 -11.14 5.91 4.02
C PRO A 278 -12.27 4.92 3.69
N LEU A 279 -11.95 3.82 3.01
CA LEU A 279 -12.82 2.64 2.95
C LEU A 279 -12.74 1.93 4.31
N ALA A 280 -13.58 2.37 5.24
CA ALA A 280 -13.69 1.88 6.61
C ALA A 280 -14.83 0.87 6.81
N THR A 281 -15.59 0.56 5.76
CA THR A 281 -16.74 -0.34 5.80
C THR A 281 -16.54 -1.53 4.87
N ASP A 282 -16.75 -2.73 5.41
CA ASP A 282 -16.49 -4.00 4.72
C ASP A 282 -17.27 -4.14 3.40
N GLY A 283 -16.63 -4.77 2.41
CA GLY A 283 -17.24 -5.12 1.14
C GLY A 283 -17.47 -3.94 0.18
N THR A 284 -16.96 -2.74 0.49
CA THR A 284 -17.14 -1.58 -0.39
C THR A 284 -16.40 -1.75 -1.71
N VAL A 285 -17.09 -1.50 -2.83
CA VAL A 285 -16.49 -1.59 -4.17
C VAL A 285 -16.47 -0.20 -4.82
N ILE A 286 -15.30 0.30 -5.21
CA ILE A 286 -15.17 1.42 -6.14
C ILE A 286 -14.97 0.85 -7.55
N ASP A 287 -15.98 0.99 -8.41
CA ASP A 287 -15.97 0.44 -9.77
C ASP A 287 -15.97 1.53 -10.85
N ALA A 288 -14.79 2.08 -11.15
CA ALA A 288 -14.62 3.03 -12.23
C ALA A 288 -14.72 2.42 -13.64
N THR A 289 -14.81 1.09 -13.76
CA THR A 289 -15.08 0.43 -15.05
C THR A 289 -16.50 0.66 -15.55
N THR A 290 -17.39 1.14 -14.67
CA THR A 290 -18.77 1.51 -15.02
C THR A 290 -18.88 2.82 -15.81
N GLN A 291 -17.86 3.70 -15.73
CA GLN A 291 -17.86 4.96 -16.45
C GLN A 291 -17.98 4.72 -17.96
N PRO A 292 -19.00 5.30 -18.64
CA PRO A 292 -19.06 5.29 -20.09
C PRO A 292 -17.76 5.76 -20.74
N GLY A 293 -17.22 4.93 -21.64
CA GLY A 293 -15.92 5.15 -22.30
C GLY A 293 -14.81 4.20 -21.84
N TYR A 294 -14.98 3.48 -20.73
CA TYR A 294 -14.03 2.46 -20.30
C TYR A 294 -13.92 1.32 -21.34
N ALA A 295 -12.70 1.04 -21.80
CA ALA A 295 -12.40 0.02 -22.79
C ALA A 295 -11.11 -0.74 -22.46
N GLY A 296 -10.97 -1.18 -21.19
CA GLY A 296 -9.79 -1.92 -20.71
C GLY A 296 -8.62 -1.03 -20.26
N SER A 297 -8.82 0.28 -20.16
CA SER A 297 -7.89 1.22 -19.55
C SER A 297 -8.68 2.24 -18.72
N PRO A 298 -8.15 2.72 -17.58
CA PRO A 298 -8.83 3.72 -16.77
C PRO A 298 -9.21 4.95 -17.58
N VAL A 299 -10.43 5.44 -17.36
CA VAL A 299 -10.93 6.71 -17.91
C VAL A 299 -11.32 7.69 -16.81
N VAL A 300 -11.35 7.25 -15.55
CA VAL A 300 -11.53 8.10 -14.37
C VAL A 300 -10.20 8.18 -13.63
N PHE A 301 -9.71 9.40 -13.40
CA PHE A 301 -8.44 9.65 -12.74
C PHE A 301 -8.65 10.49 -11.47
N LEU A 302 -8.03 10.03 -10.38
CA LEU A 302 -7.77 10.82 -9.19
C LEU A 302 -6.41 11.49 -9.36
N ASP A 303 -6.42 12.82 -9.41
CA ASP A 303 -5.23 13.64 -9.58
C ASP A 303 -4.97 14.45 -8.30
N GLY A 304 -3.95 14.04 -7.54
CA GLY A 304 -3.58 14.65 -6.27
C GLY A 304 -2.96 16.04 -6.39
N SER A 305 -2.78 16.60 -7.61
CA SER A 305 -2.23 17.94 -7.81
C SER A 305 -3.09 19.08 -7.21
N GLY A 306 -4.30 18.77 -6.74
CA GLY A 306 -5.17 19.71 -6.02
C GLY A 306 -4.87 19.81 -4.53
N VAL A 307 -4.10 18.87 -3.96
CA VAL A 307 -3.72 18.85 -2.55
C VAL A 307 -2.54 19.80 -2.34
N LEU A 308 -2.70 20.75 -1.42
CA LEU A 308 -1.64 21.68 -1.07
C LEU A 308 -0.63 21.03 -0.11
N PRO A 309 0.66 21.42 -0.13
CA PRO A 309 1.65 20.92 0.83
C PRO A 309 1.21 21.08 2.29
N GLU A 310 0.57 22.20 2.63
CA GLU A 310 0.02 22.47 3.96
C GLU A 310 -1.25 21.66 4.31
N SER A 311 -1.82 20.91 3.36
CA SER A 311 -2.97 20.04 3.55
C SER A 311 -2.61 18.59 3.89
N GLY A 312 -1.32 18.30 4.06
CA GLY A 312 -0.78 16.99 4.43
C GLY A 312 -0.51 16.08 3.23
N GLU A 313 -0.23 14.80 3.51
CA GLU A 313 0.18 13.80 2.53
C GLU A 313 -0.85 12.65 2.40
N PRO A 314 -2.11 12.92 1.98
CA PRO A 314 -3.11 11.86 1.81
C PRO A 314 -2.74 10.88 0.67
N PRO A 315 -3.03 9.59 0.81
CA PRO A 315 -3.00 8.66 -0.32
C PRO A 315 -4.13 9.00 -1.30
N GLY A 316 -4.08 8.45 -2.51
CA GLY A 316 -5.21 8.50 -3.44
C GLY A 316 -6.45 7.81 -2.87
N ILE A 317 -6.32 6.55 -2.46
CA ILE A 317 -7.36 5.79 -1.75
C ILE A 317 -6.75 5.11 -0.52
N MET A 318 -7.45 5.16 0.61
CA MET A 318 -7.08 4.45 1.84
C MET A 318 -8.10 3.38 2.17
N ILE A 319 -7.63 2.20 2.57
CA ILE A 319 -8.47 1.04 2.91
C ILE A 319 -8.09 0.53 4.29
N TYR A 320 -9.08 0.51 5.19
CA TYR A 320 -8.98 -0.01 6.55
C TYR A 320 -9.89 -1.22 6.80
N ALA A 321 -10.86 -1.44 5.92
CA ALA A 321 -11.85 -2.50 6.03
C ALA A 321 -11.49 -3.73 5.19
N SER A 322 -12.28 -4.78 5.39
CA SER A 322 -12.08 -6.07 4.74
C SER A 322 -12.95 -6.22 3.49
N GLY A 323 -12.47 -7.02 2.53
CA GLY A 323 -13.25 -7.39 1.34
C GLY A 323 -13.58 -6.23 0.40
N CYS A 324 -12.93 -5.08 0.51
CA CYS A 324 -13.13 -3.95 -0.39
C CYS A 324 -12.48 -4.22 -1.76
N THR A 325 -13.04 -3.61 -2.82
CA THR A 325 -12.46 -3.67 -4.16
C THR A 325 -12.29 -2.28 -4.75
N VAL A 326 -11.12 -1.99 -5.30
CA VAL A 326 -10.88 -0.79 -6.13
C VAL A 326 -10.54 -1.25 -7.54
N ARG A 327 -11.31 -0.81 -8.53
CA ARG A 327 -11.06 -1.20 -9.92
C ARG A 327 -11.27 -0.11 -10.95
N GLY A 328 -10.42 -0.12 -11.99
CA GLY A 328 -10.55 0.75 -13.17
C GLY A 328 -10.17 2.21 -12.95
N LEU A 329 -9.53 2.55 -11.81
CA LEU A 329 -9.13 3.92 -11.49
C LEU A 329 -7.69 4.21 -11.94
N GLY A 330 -7.47 5.41 -12.46
CA GLY A 330 -6.15 6.02 -12.55
C GLY A 330 -5.88 6.87 -11.31
N ILE A 331 -4.69 6.77 -10.71
CA ILE A 331 -4.30 7.52 -9.52
C ILE A 331 -2.91 8.08 -9.73
N VAL A 332 -2.83 9.40 -9.79
CA VAL A 332 -1.62 10.13 -10.19
C VAL A 332 -1.38 11.32 -9.29
N ARG A 333 -0.11 11.70 -9.13
CA ARG A 333 0.30 12.89 -8.35
C ARG A 333 -0.27 12.91 -6.94
N SER A 334 -0.54 11.75 -6.34
CA SER A 334 -0.81 11.69 -4.90
C SER A 334 0.41 12.22 -4.14
N PRO A 335 0.22 13.05 -3.10
CA PRO A 335 1.31 13.53 -2.25
C PRO A 335 1.90 12.43 -1.35
N TRP A 336 1.33 11.22 -1.36
CA TRP A 336 1.90 10.03 -0.72
C TRP A 336 1.88 8.84 -1.68
N VAL A 337 1.04 7.83 -1.43
CA VAL A 337 0.90 6.62 -2.26
C VAL A 337 -0.37 6.65 -3.09
N GLY A 338 -0.40 5.88 -4.18
CA GLY A 338 -1.64 5.71 -4.95
C GLY A 338 -2.76 5.09 -4.11
N ILE A 339 -2.53 3.88 -3.59
CA ILE A 339 -3.48 3.16 -2.73
C ILE A 339 -2.77 2.63 -1.49
N ALA A 340 -3.33 2.89 -0.30
CA ALA A 340 -2.84 2.39 0.98
C ALA A 340 -3.82 1.38 1.59
N MET A 341 -3.33 0.18 1.91
CA MET A 341 -4.01 -0.82 2.73
C MET A 341 -3.28 -0.93 4.06
N LEU A 342 -3.94 -0.54 5.13
CA LEU A 342 -3.29 -0.37 6.43
C LEU A 342 -4.07 -1.07 7.53
N HIS A 343 -3.33 -1.66 8.47
CA HIS A 343 -3.84 -2.29 9.68
C HIS A 343 -4.45 -3.69 9.44
N PRO A 344 -4.59 -4.53 10.48
CA PRO A 344 -5.01 -5.93 10.33
C PRO A 344 -6.40 -6.13 9.69
N ASN A 345 -7.28 -5.15 9.83
CA ASN A 345 -8.62 -5.22 9.23
C ASN A 345 -8.61 -4.92 7.73
N ALA A 346 -7.55 -4.34 7.18
CA ALA A 346 -7.37 -4.24 5.73
C ALA A 346 -7.00 -5.63 5.19
N SER A 347 -8.00 -6.50 5.11
CA SER A 347 -7.84 -7.89 4.69
C SER A 347 -8.79 -8.36 3.62
N GLY A 348 -8.34 -9.28 2.77
CA GLY A 348 -9.17 -9.79 1.67
C GLY A 348 -9.53 -8.74 0.61
N ASN A 349 -8.81 -7.62 0.54
CA ASN A 349 -9.11 -6.55 -0.42
C ASN A 349 -8.56 -6.84 -1.81
N THR A 350 -9.17 -6.28 -2.85
CA THR A 350 -8.72 -6.43 -4.24
C THR A 350 -8.49 -5.08 -4.91
N VAL A 351 -7.30 -4.88 -5.48
CA VAL A 351 -7.00 -3.76 -6.39
C VAL A 351 -6.73 -4.34 -7.77
N ARG A 352 -7.52 -4.00 -8.78
CA ARG A 352 -7.37 -4.56 -10.14
C ARG A 352 -7.70 -3.55 -11.22
N ASP A 353 -7.10 -3.71 -12.40
CA ASP A 353 -7.34 -2.84 -13.55
C ASP A 353 -7.04 -1.34 -13.26
N CYS A 354 -6.24 -1.03 -12.24
CA CYS A 354 -5.89 0.32 -11.79
C CYS A 354 -4.52 0.78 -12.29
N TRP A 355 -4.36 2.07 -12.56
CA TRP A 355 -3.08 2.67 -12.95
C TRP A 355 -2.60 3.62 -11.87
N CYS A 356 -1.46 3.34 -11.23
CA CYS A 356 -0.86 4.19 -10.20
C CYS A 356 0.49 4.73 -10.68
N GLY A 357 0.59 6.06 -10.84
CA GLY A 357 1.81 6.76 -11.29
C GLY A 357 1.95 6.90 -12.81
N VAL A 358 0.94 6.45 -13.57
CA VAL A 358 0.93 6.44 -15.05
C VAL A 358 -0.14 7.38 -15.58
N GLY A 359 0.21 8.19 -16.58
CA GLY A 359 -0.71 9.07 -17.28
C GLY A 359 -1.76 8.30 -18.09
N SER A 360 -2.84 8.97 -18.46
CA SER A 360 -3.96 8.37 -19.21
C SER A 360 -3.62 7.89 -20.62
N ASP A 361 -2.47 8.31 -21.16
CA ASP A 361 -1.92 7.80 -22.42
C ASP A 361 -1.26 6.41 -22.27
N GLY A 362 -1.05 5.96 -21.03
CA GLY A 362 -0.37 4.70 -20.70
C GLY A 362 1.13 4.73 -20.95
N THR A 363 1.70 5.88 -21.32
CA THR A 363 3.12 6.03 -21.71
C THR A 363 3.87 7.12 -20.94
N SER A 364 3.17 8.13 -20.44
CA SER A 364 3.75 9.23 -19.67
C SER A 364 3.76 8.92 -18.18
N ALA A 365 4.81 9.33 -17.48
CA ALA A 365 4.85 9.26 -16.02
C ALA A 365 4.01 10.39 -15.41
N ALA A 366 3.27 10.06 -14.36
CA ALA A 366 2.45 10.99 -13.60
C ALA A 366 2.63 10.66 -12.10
N PRO A 367 3.84 10.86 -11.56
CA PRO A 367 4.32 10.15 -10.37
C PRO A 367 3.49 10.44 -9.14
N ASN A 368 3.16 9.40 -8.36
CA ASN A 368 2.84 9.56 -6.95
C ASN A 368 4.14 9.79 -6.17
N ALA A 369 4.05 10.49 -5.03
CA ALA A 369 5.21 10.93 -4.26
C ALA A 369 5.97 9.80 -3.55
N LYS A 370 5.38 8.61 -3.42
CA LYS A 370 6.05 7.38 -2.99
C LYS A 370 5.72 6.20 -3.90
N GLN A 371 4.99 5.19 -3.42
CA GLN A 371 4.69 3.97 -4.18
C GLN A 371 3.32 4.00 -4.85
N GLY A 372 3.12 3.11 -5.82
CA GLY A 372 1.81 2.91 -6.43
C GLY A 372 0.80 2.30 -5.46
N VAL A 373 1.20 1.23 -4.77
CA VAL A 373 0.41 0.54 -3.73
C VAL A 373 1.26 0.25 -2.50
N GLN A 374 0.73 0.51 -1.32
CA GLN A 374 1.31 0.12 -0.04
C GLN A 374 0.38 -0.82 0.73
N ILE A 375 0.95 -1.89 1.27
CA ILE A 375 0.28 -2.85 2.16
C ILE A 375 1.11 -2.94 3.45
N SER A 376 0.58 -2.49 4.58
CA SER A 376 1.37 -2.53 5.80
C SER A 376 0.59 -2.60 7.11
N ASN A 377 1.35 -2.65 8.21
CA ASN A 377 0.86 -2.60 9.59
C ASN A 377 -0.09 -3.77 9.94
N GLY A 378 0.19 -4.96 9.42
CA GLY A 378 -0.61 -6.16 9.68
C GLY A 378 -1.67 -6.45 8.63
N ALA A 379 -1.79 -5.65 7.57
CA ALA A 379 -2.71 -5.93 6.47
C ALA A 379 -2.38 -7.28 5.80
N HIS A 380 -3.40 -8.11 5.56
CA HIS A 380 -3.20 -9.50 5.13
C HIS A 380 -4.25 -10.00 4.14
N ASP A 381 -4.01 -11.13 3.45
CA ASP A 381 -4.94 -11.73 2.48
C ASP A 381 -5.37 -10.79 1.30
N ASN A 382 -4.62 -9.71 1.02
CA ASN A 382 -5.00 -8.76 -0.04
C ASN A 382 -4.46 -9.20 -1.41
N THR A 383 -5.18 -8.88 -2.48
CA THR A 383 -4.78 -9.16 -3.87
C THR A 383 -4.61 -7.88 -4.68
N ILE A 384 -3.40 -7.66 -5.18
CA ILE A 384 -3.03 -6.61 -6.14
C ILE A 384 -2.95 -7.24 -7.52
N GLY A 385 -4.05 -7.17 -8.26
CA GLY A 385 -4.18 -7.58 -9.64
C GLY A 385 -5.43 -8.40 -9.94
N PRO A 386 -5.60 -8.85 -11.20
CA PRO A 386 -4.71 -8.58 -12.34
C PRO A 386 -4.93 -7.17 -12.94
N GLY A 387 -4.17 -6.83 -13.98
CA GLY A 387 -4.45 -5.70 -14.86
C GLY A 387 -3.96 -4.34 -14.35
N ASN A 388 -3.25 -4.29 -13.22
CA ASN A 388 -2.72 -3.03 -12.71
C ASN A 388 -1.46 -2.59 -13.48
N VAL A 389 -1.26 -1.27 -13.57
CA VAL A 389 -0.01 -0.66 -14.02
C VAL A 389 0.52 0.23 -12.90
N LEU A 390 1.57 -0.24 -12.21
CA LEU A 390 2.13 0.35 -10.99
C LEU A 390 3.54 0.86 -11.31
N SER A 391 3.60 1.96 -12.06
CA SER A 391 4.81 2.40 -12.76
C SER A 391 4.92 3.93 -12.70
N GLY A 392 6.10 4.48 -12.94
CA GLY A 392 6.30 5.93 -12.92
C GLY A 392 6.20 6.58 -11.53
N ASN A 393 6.19 5.80 -10.44
CA ASN A 393 6.18 6.33 -9.07
C ASN A 393 7.60 6.73 -8.62
N THR A 394 7.74 7.62 -7.66
CA THR A 394 9.08 8.10 -7.22
C THR A 394 9.86 7.05 -6.44
N GLU A 395 9.18 6.09 -5.79
CA GLU A 395 9.81 5.00 -5.05
C GLU A 395 9.56 3.65 -5.73
N TYR A 396 8.63 2.85 -5.23
CA TYR A 396 8.35 1.49 -5.71
C TYR A 396 7.01 1.42 -6.44
N GLY A 397 6.78 0.37 -7.23
CA GLY A 397 5.43 0.04 -7.69
C GLY A 397 4.55 -0.47 -6.55
N VAL A 398 5.09 -1.41 -5.76
CA VAL A 398 4.42 -2.02 -4.60
C VAL A 398 5.37 -2.10 -3.41
N TRP A 399 4.89 -1.75 -2.22
CA TRP A 399 5.59 -1.97 -0.95
C TRP A 399 4.72 -2.77 0.03
N ILE A 400 5.23 -3.91 0.49
CA ILE A 400 4.66 -4.73 1.56
C ILE A 400 5.58 -4.62 2.79
N SER A 401 5.05 -4.18 3.93
CA SER A 401 5.87 -3.91 5.13
C SER A 401 5.14 -4.17 6.44
N GLY A 402 5.89 -4.62 7.44
CA GLY A 402 5.49 -4.65 8.83
C GLY A 402 5.23 -6.06 9.35
N ALA A 403 5.45 -6.22 10.66
CA ALA A 403 5.18 -7.48 11.34
C ALA A 403 3.70 -7.84 11.19
N ALA A 404 3.42 -9.13 11.01
CA ALA A 404 2.09 -9.67 10.74
C ALA A 404 1.42 -9.18 9.43
N THR A 405 2.16 -8.51 8.54
CA THR A 405 1.70 -8.27 7.16
C THR A 405 1.99 -9.53 6.33
N HIS A 406 0.96 -10.34 6.07
CA HIS A 406 1.13 -11.68 5.49
C HIS A 406 0.04 -12.09 4.49
N ASP A 407 0.26 -13.18 3.75
CA ASP A 407 -0.70 -13.74 2.79
C ASP A 407 -1.19 -12.75 1.71
N ASN A 408 -0.44 -11.68 1.44
CA ASN A 408 -0.77 -10.75 0.36
C ASN A 408 -0.23 -11.25 -0.98
N LYS A 409 -0.97 -10.99 -2.05
CA LYS A 409 -0.64 -11.43 -3.40
C LYS A 409 -0.51 -10.26 -4.38
N VAL A 410 0.57 -10.20 -5.14
CA VAL A 410 0.69 -9.34 -6.32
C VAL A 410 0.69 -10.22 -7.56
N THR A 411 -0.26 -10.06 -8.48
CA THR A 411 -0.42 -10.97 -9.63
C THR A 411 -0.85 -10.22 -10.89
N GLY A 412 -0.45 -10.69 -12.08
CA GLY A 412 -0.92 -10.13 -13.35
C GLY A 412 -0.73 -8.63 -13.52
N SER A 413 0.24 -8.03 -12.83
CA SER A 413 0.47 -6.57 -12.78
C SER A 413 1.71 -6.17 -13.56
N ARG A 414 1.72 -4.96 -14.11
CA ARG A 414 2.87 -4.34 -14.78
C ARG A 414 3.52 -3.33 -13.86
N VAL A 415 4.81 -3.50 -13.59
CA VAL A 415 5.53 -2.75 -12.56
C VAL A 415 6.86 -2.24 -13.13
N GLY A 416 6.96 -0.92 -13.32
CA GLY A 416 8.11 -0.23 -13.93
C GLY A 416 8.07 -0.13 -15.46
N THR A 417 6.96 -0.51 -16.10
CA THR A 417 6.79 -0.48 -17.56
C THR A 417 5.59 0.37 -17.97
N ARG A 418 5.59 0.85 -19.22
CA ARG A 418 4.38 1.47 -19.79
C ARG A 418 3.22 0.48 -19.83
N ALA A 419 1.99 0.93 -20.04
CA ALA A 419 0.79 0.08 -19.95
C ALA A 419 0.81 -1.14 -20.92
N ALA A 420 1.50 -1.03 -22.05
CA ALA A 420 1.72 -2.15 -22.99
C ALA A 420 2.79 -3.17 -22.51
N GLY A 421 3.64 -2.77 -21.56
CA GLY A 421 4.73 -3.53 -20.94
C GLY A 421 5.86 -3.95 -21.85
N ASP A 422 6.15 -3.12 -22.83
CA ASP A 422 7.16 -3.29 -23.88
C ASP A 422 8.20 -2.15 -23.88
N ALA A 423 8.11 -1.22 -22.92
CA ALA A 423 9.15 -0.23 -22.64
C ALA A 423 9.11 0.19 -21.17
N ALA A 424 10.23 0.71 -20.67
CA ALA A 424 10.35 1.21 -19.30
C ALA A 424 9.49 2.45 -19.06
N LEU A 425 8.86 2.50 -17.90
CA LEU A 425 8.27 3.68 -17.28
C LEU A 425 8.66 3.60 -15.79
N PRO A 426 9.93 3.93 -15.47
CA PRO A 426 10.57 3.45 -14.25
C PRO A 426 9.85 3.92 -13.00
N ASN A 427 9.75 3.05 -12.00
CA ASN A 427 9.68 3.53 -10.63
C ASN A 427 11.09 3.99 -10.20
N GLY A 428 11.16 5.03 -9.38
CA GLY A 428 12.43 5.70 -9.04
C GLY A 428 13.38 4.88 -8.18
N LEU A 429 12.86 3.86 -7.48
CA LEU A 429 13.59 2.79 -6.80
C LEU A 429 13.29 1.45 -7.51
N GLY A 430 12.89 0.42 -6.77
CA GLY A 430 12.61 -0.92 -7.30
C GLY A 430 11.18 -1.13 -7.81
N GLY A 431 10.88 -2.33 -8.28
CA GLY A 431 9.52 -2.69 -8.70
C GLY A 431 8.62 -3.04 -7.51
N VAL A 432 8.92 -4.16 -6.85
CA VAL A 432 8.18 -4.67 -5.68
C VAL A 432 9.15 -4.87 -4.53
N ILE A 433 8.82 -4.38 -3.34
CA ILE A 433 9.64 -4.57 -2.14
C ILE A 433 8.84 -5.18 -0.97
N ILE A 434 9.45 -6.13 -0.25
CA ILE A 434 8.92 -6.77 0.97
C ILE A 434 9.91 -6.52 2.13
N THR A 435 9.45 -5.90 3.22
CA THR A 435 10.30 -5.45 4.34
C THR A 435 9.71 -5.72 5.73
N ASP A 436 10.46 -5.40 6.78
CA ASP A 436 9.99 -5.22 8.16
C ASP A 436 9.23 -6.43 8.72
N ALA A 437 9.80 -7.63 8.61
CA ALA A 437 9.23 -8.89 9.11
C ALA A 437 7.90 -9.34 8.48
N SER A 438 7.62 -8.89 7.25
CA SER A 438 6.50 -9.40 6.43
C SER A 438 6.77 -10.84 5.95
N SER A 439 5.78 -11.72 6.02
CA SER A 439 5.94 -13.16 5.72
C SER A 439 4.79 -13.74 4.93
N PHE A 440 4.99 -14.90 4.29
CA PHE A 440 3.92 -15.61 3.54
C PHE A 440 3.29 -14.81 2.38
N ASN A 441 3.95 -13.76 1.88
CA ASN A 441 3.43 -12.99 0.75
C ASN A 441 3.85 -13.65 -0.57
N THR A 442 3.00 -13.53 -1.60
CA THR A 442 3.24 -14.09 -2.94
C THR A 442 3.35 -12.99 -4.00
N ILE A 443 4.49 -12.89 -4.66
CA ILE A 443 4.66 -12.09 -5.89
C ILE A 443 4.54 -13.04 -7.07
N GLY A 444 3.36 -13.09 -7.67
CA GLY A 444 3.06 -13.91 -8.83
C GLY A 444 1.69 -14.58 -8.82
N PRO A 445 1.33 -15.31 -9.89
CA PRO A 445 2.05 -15.37 -11.17
C PRO A 445 1.70 -14.20 -12.09
N GLY A 446 2.45 -14.10 -13.19
CA GLY A 446 2.10 -13.28 -14.35
C GLY A 446 2.41 -11.78 -14.22
N ASN A 447 3.20 -11.35 -13.24
CA ASN A 447 3.65 -9.97 -13.20
C ASN A 447 4.75 -9.72 -14.22
N VAL A 448 4.81 -8.49 -14.73
CA VAL A 448 5.93 -7.95 -15.51
C VAL A 448 6.62 -6.91 -14.62
N VAL A 449 7.77 -7.27 -14.04
CA VAL A 449 8.50 -6.43 -13.08
C VAL A 449 9.85 -6.03 -13.71
N SER A 450 9.82 -4.92 -14.44
CA SER A 450 10.83 -4.57 -15.43
C SER A 450 10.97 -3.06 -15.56
N GLY A 451 12.12 -2.56 -16.01
CA GLY A 451 12.29 -1.14 -16.29
C GLY A 451 12.44 -0.23 -15.07
N ASN A 452 12.67 -0.77 -13.87
CA ASN A 452 12.83 0.01 -12.64
C ASN A 452 14.28 0.51 -12.44
N HIS A 453 14.46 1.62 -11.72
CA HIS A 453 15.79 2.18 -11.43
C HIS A 453 16.60 1.38 -10.38
N GLY A 454 15.98 0.47 -9.65
CA GLY A 454 16.61 -0.46 -8.72
C GLY A 454 16.28 -1.91 -9.08
N ALA A 455 16.26 -2.79 -8.07
CA ALA A 455 15.92 -4.19 -8.28
C ALA A 455 14.46 -4.37 -8.76
N GLY A 456 14.20 -5.40 -9.56
CA GLY A 456 12.84 -5.75 -9.96
C GLY A 456 12.01 -6.10 -8.73
N ILE A 457 12.42 -7.16 -8.02
CA ILE A 457 11.79 -7.60 -6.77
C ILE A 457 12.85 -7.63 -5.66
N TRP A 458 12.54 -7.03 -4.51
CA TRP A 458 13.48 -6.88 -3.39
C TRP A 458 12.87 -7.40 -2.08
N LEU A 459 13.49 -8.40 -1.46
CA LEU A 459 13.15 -8.93 -0.14
C LEU A 459 14.29 -8.54 0.81
N THR A 460 13.97 -7.81 1.89
CA THR A 460 15.01 -7.27 2.76
C THR A 460 14.61 -7.15 4.22
N GLY A 461 15.53 -7.52 5.11
CA GLY A 461 15.39 -7.36 6.54
C GLY A 461 15.06 -8.67 7.27
N SER A 462 15.54 -8.76 8.51
CA SER A 462 15.26 -9.88 9.40
C SER A 462 13.76 -10.13 9.58
N GLY A 463 13.36 -11.40 9.54
CA GLY A 463 11.96 -11.81 9.66
C GLY A 463 11.16 -11.71 8.35
N VAL A 464 11.76 -11.23 7.25
CA VAL A 464 11.18 -11.36 5.91
C VAL A 464 11.36 -12.80 5.45
N VAL A 465 10.40 -13.65 5.82
CA VAL A 465 10.50 -15.11 5.67
C VAL A 465 9.27 -15.74 5.03
N ASN A 466 9.44 -16.92 4.44
CA ASN A 466 8.36 -17.69 3.82
C ASN A 466 7.62 -16.95 2.70
N ASN A 467 8.26 -15.95 2.06
CA ASN A 467 7.65 -15.28 0.91
C ASN A 467 7.96 -16.06 -0.36
N THR A 468 7.05 -16.01 -1.33
CA THR A 468 7.16 -16.72 -2.61
C THR A 468 7.19 -15.72 -3.78
N VAL A 469 8.20 -15.81 -4.63
CA VAL A 469 8.27 -15.11 -5.91
C VAL A 469 8.09 -16.15 -7.01
N ALA A 470 6.92 -16.22 -7.65
CA ALA A 470 6.58 -17.32 -8.54
C ALA A 470 6.06 -16.87 -9.92
N GLY A 471 6.61 -17.41 -11.02
CA GLY A 471 6.00 -17.28 -12.34
C GLY A 471 5.90 -15.85 -12.89
N ASN A 472 6.90 -15.00 -12.63
CA ASN A 472 6.97 -13.62 -13.12
C ASN A 472 7.88 -13.46 -14.34
N PHE A 473 7.69 -12.36 -15.08
CA PHE A 473 8.59 -11.85 -16.11
C PHE A 473 9.39 -10.68 -15.52
N ILE A 474 10.70 -10.81 -15.39
CA ILE A 474 11.54 -9.86 -14.64
C ILE A 474 12.72 -9.42 -15.50
N GLY A 475 12.78 -8.13 -15.80
CA GLY A 475 13.76 -7.52 -16.71
C GLY A 475 13.41 -7.67 -18.19
N THR A 476 12.22 -8.19 -18.50
CA THR A 476 11.74 -8.40 -19.88
C THR A 476 10.47 -7.61 -20.18
N ASP A 477 10.09 -7.56 -21.46
CA ASP A 477 8.75 -7.16 -21.86
C ASP A 477 7.69 -8.18 -21.40
N ALA A 478 6.43 -7.83 -21.61
CA ALA A 478 5.28 -8.63 -21.23
C ALA A 478 5.09 -9.95 -22.00
N THR A 479 5.87 -10.15 -23.06
CA THR A 479 5.93 -11.43 -23.78
C THR A 479 7.08 -12.31 -23.29
N GLY A 480 7.98 -11.75 -22.47
CA GLY A 480 9.24 -12.38 -22.08
C GLY A 480 10.27 -12.43 -23.20
N GLY A 481 10.08 -11.66 -24.28
CA GLY A 481 10.86 -11.77 -25.52
C GLY A 481 12.02 -10.79 -25.63
N SER A 482 11.82 -9.54 -25.17
CA SER A 482 12.79 -8.45 -25.26
C SER A 482 13.19 -7.94 -23.88
N ALA A 483 14.38 -7.36 -23.74
CA ALA A 483 14.81 -6.77 -22.48
C ALA A 483 14.10 -5.43 -22.22
N VAL A 484 13.62 -5.29 -20.99
CA VAL A 484 13.20 -4.01 -20.39
C VAL A 484 13.87 -3.97 -19.02
N SER A 485 15.16 -3.65 -19.04
CA SER A 485 16.08 -3.87 -17.93
C SER A 485 15.66 -3.16 -16.65
N ASN A 486 15.69 -3.86 -15.52
CA ASN A 486 15.87 -3.21 -14.21
C ASN A 486 17.35 -2.80 -14.07
N SER A 487 17.63 -1.68 -13.40
CA SER A 487 19.01 -1.16 -13.27
C SER A 487 19.86 -1.88 -12.21
N ASP A 488 19.31 -2.89 -11.52
CA ASP A 488 20.06 -3.70 -10.57
C ASP A 488 19.73 -5.19 -10.78
N ALA A 489 19.71 -6.00 -9.71
CA ALA A 489 19.28 -7.38 -9.77
C ALA A 489 17.82 -7.51 -10.24
N GLY A 490 17.50 -8.55 -11.00
CA GLY A 490 16.12 -8.92 -11.26
C GLY A 490 15.37 -9.22 -9.95
N ILE A 491 15.95 -10.08 -9.13
CA ILE A 491 15.48 -10.42 -7.78
C ILE A 491 16.63 -10.23 -6.78
N TYR A 492 16.35 -9.56 -5.67
CA TYR A 492 17.34 -9.25 -4.65
C TYR A 492 16.85 -9.68 -3.26
N ILE A 493 17.59 -10.57 -2.58
CA ILE A 493 17.28 -11.10 -1.24
C ILE A 493 18.43 -10.74 -0.30
N VAL A 494 18.19 -9.92 0.72
CA VAL A 494 19.28 -9.36 1.55
C VAL A 494 18.91 -9.09 2.99
N ASP A 495 19.93 -8.70 3.77
CA ASP A 495 19.81 -8.10 5.11
C ASP A 495 19.00 -8.96 6.10
N GLY A 496 19.12 -10.29 6.01
CA GLY A 496 18.47 -11.22 6.93
C GLY A 496 17.16 -11.83 6.41
N ALA A 497 16.82 -11.63 5.13
CA ALA A 497 15.69 -12.28 4.49
C ALA A 497 15.99 -13.77 4.24
N ALA A 498 15.25 -14.66 4.90
CA ALA A 498 15.52 -16.09 4.95
C ALA A 498 14.28 -16.94 4.60
N ASP A 499 14.43 -18.23 4.34
CA ASP A 499 13.31 -19.15 4.06
C ASP A 499 12.37 -18.69 2.92
N ASN A 500 12.87 -17.92 1.95
CA ASN A 500 12.05 -17.46 0.82
C ASN A 500 12.21 -18.38 -0.40
N VAL A 501 11.16 -18.50 -1.19
CA VAL A 501 11.13 -19.34 -2.38
C VAL A 501 11.02 -18.48 -3.63
N VAL A 502 11.92 -18.69 -4.59
CA VAL A 502 11.89 -18.08 -5.92
C VAL A 502 11.73 -19.18 -6.93
N GLU A 503 10.55 -19.29 -7.56
CA GLU A 503 10.23 -20.42 -8.43
C GLU A 503 9.63 -20.09 -9.80
N GLY A 504 10.04 -20.80 -10.84
CA GLY A 504 9.39 -20.74 -12.16
C GLY A 504 9.37 -19.35 -12.82
N ASN A 505 10.25 -18.43 -12.44
CA ASN A 505 10.32 -17.08 -13.00
C ASN A 505 11.17 -17.05 -14.28
N ILE A 506 10.89 -16.09 -15.16
CA ILE A 506 11.80 -15.66 -16.23
C ILE A 506 12.53 -14.41 -15.74
N VAL A 507 13.84 -14.54 -15.51
CA VAL A 507 14.70 -13.47 -14.97
C VAL A 507 15.82 -13.17 -15.95
N ALA A 508 15.60 -12.19 -16.81
CA ALA A 508 16.41 -11.99 -18.01
C ALA A 508 16.54 -10.51 -18.36
N GLY A 509 17.63 -10.12 -19.03
CA GLY A 509 17.84 -8.77 -19.51
C GLY A 509 17.99 -7.67 -18.45
N ASN A 510 18.31 -8.01 -17.18
CA ASN A 510 18.60 -7.03 -16.11
C ASN A 510 20.04 -6.50 -16.23
N GLY A 511 20.31 -5.24 -15.85
CA GLY A 511 21.55 -4.57 -16.27
C GLY A 511 21.83 -3.15 -15.76
N GLU A 512 23.13 -2.88 -15.59
CA GLU A 512 23.88 -1.67 -15.18
C GLU A 512 23.47 -0.92 -13.89
N PRO A 513 24.33 -0.87 -12.84
CA PRO A 513 25.77 -1.21 -12.91
C PRO A 513 26.11 -2.67 -12.61
N PHE A 514 25.26 -3.41 -11.87
CA PHE A 514 25.57 -4.79 -11.48
C PHE A 514 24.75 -5.83 -12.24
N GLY A 515 23.43 -5.65 -12.40
CA GLY A 515 22.63 -6.47 -13.32
C GLY A 515 22.70 -7.99 -13.08
N TYR A 516 22.59 -8.43 -11.83
CA TYR A 516 22.41 -9.84 -11.50
C TYR A 516 21.05 -10.35 -12.00
N GLY A 517 20.94 -11.65 -12.30
CA GLY A 517 19.62 -12.26 -12.40
C GLY A 517 18.96 -12.28 -11.01
N ILE A 518 19.54 -13.08 -10.12
CA ILE A 518 19.11 -13.25 -8.73
C ILE A 518 20.33 -13.06 -7.82
N ALA A 519 20.21 -12.24 -6.78
CA ALA A 519 21.26 -12.01 -5.80
C ALA A 519 20.77 -12.31 -4.38
N ILE A 520 21.55 -13.08 -3.63
CA ILE A 520 21.36 -13.37 -2.20
C ILE A 520 22.59 -12.83 -1.47
N ILE A 521 22.43 -11.78 -0.68
CA ILE A 521 23.58 -11.03 -0.13
C ILE A 521 23.34 -10.63 1.32
N GLY A 522 24.28 -10.97 2.19
CA GLY A 522 24.36 -10.40 3.53
C GLY A 522 24.04 -11.40 4.64
N PRO A 523 24.50 -11.11 5.88
CA PRO A 523 24.35 -12.01 7.00
C PRO A 523 22.88 -12.32 7.31
N GLY A 524 22.58 -13.60 7.54
CA GLY A 524 21.23 -14.06 7.85
C GLY A 524 20.32 -14.21 6.64
N SER A 525 20.83 -13.99 5.42
CA SER A 525 20.06 -14.23 4.18
C SER A 525 20.18 -15.69 3.78
N ASP A 526 19.63 -16.54 4.63
CA ASP A 526 19.91 -17.97 4.68
C ASP A 526 18.68 -18.80 4.27
N ASP A 527 18.87 -20.09 3.99
CA ASP A 527 17.78 -21.04 3.73
C ASP A 527 16.82 -20.63 2.58
N ASN A 528 17.24 -19.74 1.68
CA ASN A 528 16.42 -19.35 0.52
C ASN A 528 16.55 -20.40 -0.61
N ALA A 529 15.44 -20.66 -1.29
CA ALA A 529 15.36 -21.65 -2.37
C ALA A 529 15.09 -20.99 -3.72
N ILE A 530 16.03 -21.10 -4.65
CA ILE A 530 15.93 -20.65 -6.04
C ILE A 530 15.68 -21.88 -6.91
N GLU A 531 14.43 -22.14 -7.30
CA GLU A 531 14.03 -23.41 -7.93
C GLU A 531 13.33 -23.26 -9.29
N GLY A 532 13.77 -24.00 -10.32
CA GLY A 532 13.00 -24.11 -11.56
C GLY A 532 12.87 -22.81 -12.38
N ASN A 533 13.70 -21.80 -12.13
CA ASN A 533 13.68 -20.52 -12.85
C ASN A 533 14.41 -20.60 -14.18
N GLN A 534 14.02 -19.73 -15.11
CA GLN A 534 14.68 -19.49 -16.38
C GLN A 534 15.44 -18.16 -16.31
N ILE A 535 16.77 -18.23 -16.19
CA ILE A 535 17.63 -17.08 -15.87
C ILE A 535 18.51 -16.78 -17.09
N GLY A 536 18.38 -15.55 -17.63
CA GLY A 536 19.11 -15.09 -18.83
C GLY A 536 18.57 -15.60 -20.16
N ILE A 537 17.35 -16.15 -20.16
CA ILE A 537 16.74 -16.77 -21.33
C ILE A 537 15.31 -16.24 -21.46
N SER A 538 14.95 -15.77 -22.66
CA SER A 538 13.61 -15.31 -23.00
C SER A 538 12.56 -16.42 -22.88
N ALA A 539 11.27 -16.05 -22.78
CA ALA A 539 10.16 -17.01 -22.77
C ALA A 539 10.16 -17.98 -23.97
N GLY A 540 10.63 -17.52 -25.14
CA GLY A 540 10.78 -18.34 -26.35
C GLY A 540 12.01 -19.27 -26.34
N GLY A 541 12.84 -19.22 -25.30
CA GLY A 541 14.04 -20.04 -25.15
C GLY A 541 15.31 -19.47 -25.77
N GLY A 542 15.25 -18.26 -26.36
CA GLY A 542 16.39 -17.54 -26.92
C GLY A 542 17.18 -16.72 -25.89
N ALA A 543 18.38 -16.29 -26.26
CA ALA A 543 19.31 -15.56 -25.38
C ALA A 543 18.78 -14.18 -24.96
N LEU A 544 18.79 -13.92 -23.65
CA LEU A 544 18.43 -12.64 -23.05
C LEU A 544 19.18 -12.44 -21.73
N GLY A 545 20.51 -12.48 -21.81
CA GLY A 545 21.41 -12.48 -20.65
C GLY A 545 21.24 -11.29 -19.72
N ASN A 546 21.41 -11.54 -18.42
CA ASN A 546 21.66 -10.49 -17.43
C ASN A 546 23.12 -9.98 -17.52
N ASN A 547 23.35 -8.72 -17.14
CA ASN A 547 24.62 -8.02 -17.37
C ASN A 547 25.81 -8.54 -16.54
N PHE A 548 25.57 -9.27 -15.45
CA PHE A 548 26.64 -9.90 -14.67
C PHE A 548 26.42 -11.40 -14.50
N ALA A 549 26.13 -11.89 -13.30
CA ALA A 549 25.93 -13.31 -13.02
C ALA A 549 24.45 -13.68 -13.07
N GLY A 550 24.16 -14.95 -13.36
CA GLY A 550 22.79 -15.48 -13.27
C GLY A 550 22.30 -15.50 -11.84
N VAL A 551 23.05 -16.17 -10.96
CA VAL A 551 22.81 -16.18 -9.52
C VAL A 551 24.10 -15.77 -8.80
N ALA A 552 23.99 -14.90 -7.80
CA ALA A 552 25.11 -14.52 -6.94
C ALA A 552 24.77 -14.72 -5.46
N ILE A 553 25.68 -15.34 -4.70
CA ILE A 553 25.56 -15.58 -3.26
C ILE A 553 26.86 -15.16 -2.57
N TRP A 554 26.79 -14.33 -1.52
CA TRP A 554 27.98 -13.84 -0.81
C TRP A 554 27.66 -13.08 0.49
N ASN A 555 28.72 -12.72 1.23
CA ASN A 555 28.67 -11.89 2.44
C ASN A 555 27.87 -12.57 3.56
N ASP A 556 28.37 -13.72 4.05
CA ASP A 556 27.78 -14.51 5.14
C ASP A 556 26.38 -15.11 4.86
N SER A 557 25.95 -15.21 3.60
CA SER A 557 24.71 -15.92 3.24
C SER A 557 24.94 -17.43 3.16
N THR A 558 24.26 -18.21 3.99
CA THR A 558 24.48 -19.65 4.15
C THR A 558 23.27 -20.50 3.81
N ASP A 559 23.51 -21.78 3.57
CA ASP A 559 22.44 -22.81 3.45
C ASP A 559 21.37 -22.56 2.37
N ASN A 560 21.66 -21.68 1.40
CA ASN A 560 20.75 -21.40 0.28
C ASN A 560 20.81 -22.53 -0.76
N VAL A 561 19.69 -22.77 -1.44
CA VAL A 561 19.56 -23.83 -2.46
C VAL A 561 19.32 -23.19 -3.82
N VAL A 562 20.17 -23.51 -4.80
CA VAL A 562 19.94 -23.21 -6.22
C VAL A 562 19.71 -24.52 -6.93
N ALA A 563 18.45 -24.82 -7.27
CA ALA A 563 18.09 -26.12 -7.82
C ALA A 563 17.22 -26.09 -9.08
N SER A 564 17.46 -27.00 -10.01
CA SER A 564 16.58 -27.23 -11.18
C SER A 564 16.36 -26.00 -12.09
N ASN A 565 17.21 -24.97 -12.03
CA ASN A 565 17.09 -23.78 -12.86
C ASN A 565 17.67 -24.01 -14.26
N ARG A 566 17.25 -23.22 -15.25
CA ARG A 566 17.92 -23.10 -16.56
C ARG A 566 18.59 -21.73 -16.62
N ILE A 567 19.91 -21.70 -16.57
CA ILE A 567 20.76 -20.52 -16.42
C ILE A 567 21.62 -20.42 -17.68
N ALA A 568 21.47 -19.36 -18.47
CA ALA A 568 22.30 -19.19 -19.67
C ALA A 568 22.55 -17.72 -20.05
N HIS A 569 23.54 -17.48 -20.91
CA HIS A 569 23.74 -16.21 -21.64
C HIS A 569 24.17 -14.98 -20.83
N HIS A 570 24.52 -15.15 -19.55
CA HIS A 570 25.07 -14.07 -18.72
C HIS A 570 26.46 -13.60 -19.18
N ASN A 571 26.78 -12.32 -18.99
CA ASN A 571 28.11 -11.78 -19.35
C ASN A 571 29.24 -12.29 -18.43
N SER A 572 28.92 -12.67 -17.19
CA SER A 572 29.86 -13.23 -16.21
C SER A 572 29.62 -14.74 -16.07
N ALA A 573 29.63 -15.29 -14.85
CA ALA A 573 29.35 -16.69 -14.59
C ALA A 573 27.84 -17.01 -14.53
N GLY A 574 27.51 -18.29 -14.66
CA GLY A 574 26.15 -18.78 -14.39
C GLY A 574 25.75 -18.57 -12.93
N ILE A 575 26.54 -19.15 -12.03
CA ILE A 575 26.43 -18.98 -10.58
C ILE A 575 27.77 -18.48 -10.04
N VAL A 576 27.74 -17.49 -9.15
CA VAL A 576 28.91 -17.05 -8.39
C VAL A 576 28.67 -17.19 -6.90
N LEU A 577 29.65 -17.73 -6.19
CA LEU A 577 29.71 -17.79 -4.73
C LEU A 577 30.98 -17.08 -4.25
N PHE A 578 30.85 -15.99 -3.48
CA PHE A 578 32.00 -15.28 -2.91
C PHE A 578 32.06 -15.38 -1.38
N ASP A 579 33.28 -15.18 -0.86
CA ASP A 579 33.64 -15.09 0.56
C ASP A 579 33.62 -16.44 1.28
N SER A 580 34.68 -16.67 2.06
CA SER A 580 34.91 -17.82 2.93
C SER A 580 33.78 -18.15 3.91
N THR A 581 32.90 -17.17 4.18
CA THR A 581 31.79 -17.28 5.11
C THR A 581 30.47 -17.69 4.47
N ALA A 582 30.33 -17.61 3.14
CA ALA A 582 29.14 -18.09 2.43
C ALA A 582 29.20 -19.62 2.28
N ILE A 583 28.85 -20.33 3.34
CA ILE A 583 28.97 -21.79 3.48
C ILE A 583 27.62 -22.51 3.44
N GLY A 584 27.61 -23.83 3.23
CA GLY A 584 26.38 -24.64 3.24
C GLY A 584 25.48 -24.49 2.01
N ASN A 585 25.84 -23.59 1.09
CA ASN A 585 25.05 -23.32 -0.10
C ASN A 585 25.07 -24.53 -1.06
N THR A 586 23.89 -25.00 -1.48
CA THR A 586 23.73 -26.18 -2.32
C THR A 586 23.34 -25.79 -3.73
N PHE A 587 24.13 -26.23 -4.71
CA PHE A 587 23.82 -26.09 -6.12
C PHE A 587 23.51 -27.48 -6.67
N ARG A 588 22.33 -27.74 -7.25
CA ARG A 588 21.96 -29.09 -7.75
C ARG A 588 21.02 -29.05 -8.95
N MET A 589 21.14 -29.99 -9.88
CA MET A 589 20.20 -30.16 -11.01
C MET A 589 19.90 -28.92 -11.90
N ASN A 590 20.65 -27.80 -11.84
CA ASN A 590 20.48 -26.68 -12.77
C ASN A 590 21.16 -26.92 -14.13
N SER A 591 20.50 -26.61 -15.23
CA SER A 591 21.11 -26.54 -16.56
C SER A 591 21.85 -25.21 -16.73
N ILE A 592 23.18 -25.23 -16.89
CA ILE A 592 24.03 -24.01 -16.97
C ILE A 592 24.80 -24.02 -18.31
N SER A 593 24.67 -22.98 -19.14
CA SER A 593 25.31 -22.93 -20.47
C SER A 593 25.57 -21.52 -21.01
N ASP A 594 26.45 -21.40 -22.01
CA ASP A 594 26.57 -20.19 -22.85
C ASP A 594 26.84 -18.87 -22.10
N HIS A 595 27.70 -18.89 -21.08
CA HIS A 595 28.06 -17.71 -20.29
C HIS A 595 29.38 -17.07 -20.76
N GLY A 596 29.59 -15.79 -20.44
CA GLY A 596 30.83 -15.07 -20.73
C GLY A 596 32.03 -15.50 -19.87
N TYR A 597 31.78 -16.24 -18.78
CA TYR A 597 32.82 -16.80 -17.90
C TYR A 597 32.52 -18.27 -17.52
N LEU A 598 32.80 -18.68 -16.28
CA LEU A 598 32.57 -20.04 -15.79
C LEU A 598 31.07 -20.36 -15.62
N GLY A 599 30.69 -21.63 -15.70
CA GLY A 599 29.32 -22.05 -15.34
C GLY A 599 29.03 -21.80 -13.86
N ILE A 600 29.92 -22.28 -12.99
CA ILE A 600 29.89 -22.02 -11.54
C ILE A 600 31.28 -21.50 -11.14
N ASP A 601 31.32 -20.37 -10.46
CA ASP A 601 32.54 -19.71 -9.99
C ASP A 601 32.51 -19.60 -8.46
N ILE A 602 33.29 -20.46 -7.78
CA ILE A 602 33.42 -20.47 -6.32
C ILE A 602 34.72 -19.74 -5.95
N ARG A 603 34.59 -18.56 -5.32
CA ARG A 603 35.71 -17.72 -4.87
C ARG A 603 35.71 -17.67 -3.35
N ASP A 604 36.41 -18.64 -2.76
CA ASP A 604 36.57 -18.87 -1.31
C ASP A 604 35.32 -19.36 -0.54
N GLY A 605 34.11 -19.20 -1.08
CA GLY A 605 32.87 -19.75 -0.47
C GLY A 605 32.78 -21.27 -0.46
N ASN A 606 31.85 -21.81 0.34
CA ASN A 606 31.72 -23.26 0.58
C ASN A 606 33.08 -23.94 0.91
N HIS A 607 33.88 -23.31 1.77
CA HIS A 607 35.22 -23.77 2.15
C HIS A 607 36.20 -23.94 0.97
N GLY A 608 36.06 -23.13 -0.08
CA GLY A 608 36.90 -23.21 -1.27
C GLY A 608 36.76 -24.53 -2.03
N ALA A 609 35.61 -25.20 -1.92
CA ALA A 609 35.33 -26.41 -2.70
C ALA A 609 35.48 -26.09 -4.20
N ALA A 610 36.58 -26.56 -4.81
CA ALA A 610 36.79 -26.33 -6.24
C ALA A 610 35.78 -27.17 -7.03
N ALA A 611 35.23 -26.58 -8.10
CA ALA A 611 34.41 -27.34 -9.03
C ALA A 611 35.20 -28.59 -9.51
N PRO A 612 34.61 -29.80 -9.49
CA PRO A 612 35.27 -31.00 -9.98
C PRO A 612 35.76 -30.77 -11.41
N ALA A 613 37.05 -30.93 -11.65
CA ALA A 613 37.63 -30.82 -12.98
C ALA A 613 37.34 -32.09 -13.77
N LEU A 614 36.59 -31.98 -14.85
CA LEU A 614 36.36 -33.08 -15.78
C LEU A 614 37.59 -33.27 -16.67
N GLY A 615 38.31 -34.37 -16.49
CA GLY A 615 39.46 -34.73 -17.32
C GLY A 615 39.06 -35.37 -18.66
N SER A 616 38.06 -36.26 -18.66
CA SER A 616 37.45 -36.83 -19.86
C SER A 616 36.08 -37.42 -19.58
N ALA A 617 35.19 -37.39 -20.57
CA ALA A 617 33.97 -38.19 -20.60
C ALA A 617 33.94 -38.94 -21.93
N VAL A 618 34.11 -40.27 -21.87
CA VAL A 618 34.17 -41.13 -23.06
C VAL A 618 32.97 -42.05 -23.05
N ALA A 619 32.13 -41.95 -24.08
CA ALA A 619 31.03 -42.88 -24.30
C ALA A 619 31.51 -44.07 -25.16
N ASP A 620 31.22 -45.29 -24.71
CA ASP A 620 31.46 -46.53 -25.46
C ASP A 620 30.22 -47.45 -25.43
N ALA A 621 30.34 -48.67 -25.96
CA ALA A 621 29.24 -49.63 -26.01
C ALA A 621 28.78 -50.15 -24.63
N GLY A 622 29.54 -49.87 -23.56
CA GLY A 622 29.27 -50.30 -22.18
C GLY A 622 28.83 -49.17 -21.24
N GLY A 623 28.89 -47.90 -21.65
CA GLY A 623 28.44 -46.76 -20.85
C GLY A 623 29.23 -45.47 -21.11
N VAL A 624 29.16 -44.53 -20.16
CA VAL A 624 29.99 -43.32 -20.15
C VAL A 624 31.01 -43.46 -19.02
N THR A 625 32.30 -43.49 -19.37
CA THR A 625 33.39 -43.42 -18.39
C THR A 625 33.78 -41.97 -18.19
N ILE A 626 33.74 -41.52 -16.94
CA ILE A 626 34.08 -40.15 -16.57
C ILE A 626 35.33 -40.18 -15.68
N ASN A 627 36.37 -39.46 -16.11
CA ASN A 627 37.57 -39.22 -15.31
C ASN A 627 37.67 -37.74 -14.97
N GLY A 628 38.07 -37.44 -13.74
CA GLY A 628 38.24 -36.07 -13.26
C GLY A 628 38.92 -36.02 -11.91
N THR A 629 39.10 -34.81 -11.39
CA THR A 629 39.67 -34.55 -10.07
C THR A 629 38.78 -33.58 -9.31
N LEU A 630 38.48 -33.89 -8.05
CA LEU A 630 37.89 -32.96 -7.11
C LEU A 630 39.01 -32.48 -6.18
N ASP A 631 39.31 -31.18 -6.18
CA ASP A 631 40.26 -30.57 -5.26
C ASP A 631 39.47 -29.90 -4.12
N SER A 632 39.42 -30.56 -2.97
CA SER A 632 38.56 -30.16 -1.86
C SER A 632 39.16 -30.50 -0.50
N THR A 633 38.61 -29.89 0.56
CA THR A 633 39.01 -30.15 1.95
C THR A 633 38.77 -31.63 2.31
N PRO A 634 39.80 -32.38 2.77
CA PRO A 634 39.63 -33.80 3.11
C PRO A 634 38.66 -34.05 4.27
N GLY A 635 37.95 -35.19 4.24
CA GLY A 635 37.10 -35.64 5.36
C GLY A 635 35.65 -35.17 5.32
N HIS A 636 35.19 -34.65 4.18
CA HIS A 636 33.81 -34.21 3.95
C HIS A 636 33.13 -35.10 2.88
N ASP A 637 31.80 -35.21 2.95
CA ASP A 637 30.99 -35.89 1.94
C ASP A 637 30.68 -34.93 0.78
N PHE A 638 30.71 -35.44 -0.45
CA PHE A 638 30.45 -34.67 -1.68
C PHE A 638 29.45 -35.40 -2.58
N ARG A 639 28.62 -34.67 -3.31
CA ARG A 639 27.70 -35.24 -4.32
C ARG A 639 28.10 -34.75 -5.72
N ILE A 640 28.79 -35.58 -6.47
CA ILE A 640 29.13 -35.23 -7.85
C ILE A 640 27.98 -35.60 -8.79
N GLU A 641 27.42 -34.62 -9.49
CA GLU A 641 26.42 -34.83 -10.53
C GLU A 641 27.05 -34.65 -11.92
N PHE A 642 26.84 -35.62 -12.82
CA PHE A 642 27.33 -35.57 -14.20
C PHE A 642 26.17 -35.51 -15.17
N PHE A 643 26.24 -34.62 -16.15
CA PHE A 643 25.24 -34.56 -17.21
C PHE A 643 25.92 -34.46 -18.57
N ALA A 644 25.28 -35.00 -19.60
CA ALA A 644 25.77 -35.00 -20.97
C ALA A 644 25.15 -33.82 -21.75
N SER A 645 25.97 -33.07 -22.49
CA SER A 645 25.50 -32.10 -23.50
C SER A 645 26.06 -32.41 -24.88
N GLY A 646 25.36 -31.91 -25.90
CA GLY A 646 25.69 -32.08 -27.32
C GLY A 646 26.80 -31.18 -27.84
N ALA A 647 27.19 -30.10 -27.15
CA ALA A 647 28.28 -29.22 -27.58
C ALA A 647 29.43 -29.06 -26.56
N PRO A 648 30.66 -28.73 -27.02
CA PRO A 648 31.86 -28.67 -26.18
C PRO A 648 31.81 -27.47 -25.21
N GLY A 649 32.10 -27.70 -23.93
CA GLY A 649 32.06 -26.66 -22.88
C GLY A 649 30.71 -26.53 -22.16
N GLU A 650 29.70 -27.27 -22.60
CA GLU A 650 28.33 -27.25 -22.07
C GLU A 650 28.10 -28.30 -20.97
N GLY A 651 29.08 -28.48 -20.09
CA GLY A 651 28.95 -29.39 -18.94
C GLY A 651 28.07 -28.75 -17.87
N VAL A 652 26.88 -29.30 -17.66
CA VAL A 652 26.09 -29.11 -16.44
C VAL A 652 26.96 -29.54 -15.25
N VAL A 653 27.21 -28.64 -14.31
CA VAL A 653 28.04 -28.90 -13.11
C VAL A 653 27.13 -28.89 -11.89
N PHE A 654 27.25 -29.85 -10.97
CA PHE A 654 27.10 -29.60 -9.53
C PHE A 654 28.07 -30.41 -8.66
N LEU A 655 28.35 -29.80 -7.51
CA LEU A 655 29.00 -30.31 -6.30
C LEU A 655 27.96 -30.75 -5.26
#